data_AF-A0A9C9NXU9-F1
#
_entry.id   AF-A0A9C9NXU9-F1
#
_cell.length_a   1.000
_cell.length_b   1.000
_cell.length_c   1.000
_cell.angle_alpha   90.00
_cell.angle_beta   90.00
_cell.angle_gamma   90.00
#
_symmetry.space_group_name_H-M   'P 1'
#
loop_
_entity.id
_entity.type
_entity.pdbx_description
1 polymer ?
#
loop_
_entity_poly.entity_id
_entity_poly.type
_entity_poly.pdbx_seq_one_letter_code
_entity_poly.pdbx_strand_id
1 'polypeptide(L)'
;MKSTIERMDVEELIKILGEQVPVGVCITQDERICYCNSTFPIAIGYTTDELIGKDSLELIVPEDREMVRENTTKMLKGELLSPYQFRVIHKDGSIRWVMGVVRPIQYHGRRAVLGNYMEITERKQMEEALRESEERYKELANSITDVFFAMDEHLRYTYWNKASEILTGIRAEDALGKSLPEIFTDTTWRKRAEKVYRKVLRTQQPQTFVNDTNLDGRHYTFEISAYPSRSGISVFVRDITESKQAEEALRQSEERYRTMLEVTGDGYFETDLAGNFTFVNDALIRLFGYPREELIGMNYKAYTPEERLNAVFQAYNRMYKTGEPLIDFPSEIIRKDGSRIFSETSAFPIRNDKGEIVGFRGIRRDITERKKAEEALRQSEEKYRSILEEMEDSYFEVDLGGHIIFANSSTCRNLGYPREELIGMSYKGFTAEDDAESVFRIFNEVYQTSTPNKGFPWKTIRKDGSYGFAETSVSLLRNDKGEIIGFRGVGRDITERMQMEEALRESEKKLRLISENSRDIICLHAPDHSYIYVSPACKEILGYEPDELAGTNPWELVHPEDIEALQKEGQEKALQGLPVFLSYRIRKKSGEYIWLESISQMLEDDAGSALGFVTSSRDITERKQAEEALRQSEEKYRALFDSSVIGTFVLDAETMKIAIANQAAAEVFGFSSAEETTGLNPLDLVPPEDKRRILKIIEEDLFERDVRQILEFRMMTKDGREIWISATGARITHGGRLAGLISFTDITERKQAEEALRQSEERYRTILEEMEDSYFETDLSGRLTFVNSATCRSLRYSREELIGMDYRVYTHEDDIESVFRIFNEVYHTGVPNKGFPWKVTHKDGDEGFTETSVSLLRNSKGEVIGFRGVGRDITERKKMEEALELQRAYFQQLFDNSPDAIVLVDTDDRVIQANRGFETLFGYPAGENKGRLINELIIPEGNAKQASILSRIVLENGRVLRKEVVRRRKDGSLVEVSALGYPIRFDDKLVGAYIIYSDVTKRKRMEESIRLAAEEWRKTFDSISDAISIQSRDFQIQRANKAFAKLVHMSPHQLIGKHCYEVIHGTEGPPPSCPHQHTLSTKKSTTAEFYEPQLGIYIQESTSPIFNEKGELIGTVHISRDVTEQKRQNERLMLTDRLASIGELAAGTAHELNNPLTSVIGFSQLLMEKDIPDDIREDLTLIYSEAQRAAGVIKNLLAFARKHTPVKQRNQINN
;
A
#
# COMPACT_ATOMS: atom_id res chain seq x y z
N MET A 1 -79.33 -10.66 -17.37
CA MET A 1 -80.65 -10.29 -17.94
C MET A 1 -81.30 -9.26 -17.01
N LYS A 2 -82.11 -8.33 -17.53
CA LYS A 2 -82.86 -7.27 -16.80
C LYS A 2 -83.14 -7.55 -15.31
N SER A 3 -82.72 -6.67 -14.39
CA SER A 3 -83.47 -6.24 -13.17
C SER A 3 -82.66 -5.42 -12.15
N THR A 4 -81.89 -4.40 -12.56
CA THR A 4 -81.32 -3.42 -11.60
C THR A 4 -81.24 -1.99 -12.13
N ILE A 5 -82.25 -1.52 -12.85
CA ILE A 5 -82.38 -0.10 -13.26
C ILE A 5 -83.02 0.75 -12.13
N GLU A 6 -83.23 0.16 -10.93
CA GLU A 6 -83.94 0.78 -9.80
C GLU A 6 -83.27 0.51 -8.42
N ARG A 7 -81.94 0.23 -8.35
CA ARG A 7 -81.18 0.11 -7.08
C ARG A 7 -79.82 0.85 -7.08
N MET A 8 -79.78 2.08 -7.62
CA MET A 8 -78.55 2.91 -7.63
C MET A 8 -78.74 4.31 -7.03
N ASP A 9 -79.93 4.63 -6.52
CA ASP A 9 -80.22 5.93 -5.88
C ASP A 9 -80.28 5.86 -4.35
N VAL A 10 -80.40 4.63 -3.82
CA VAL A 10 -80.25 4.18 -2.44
C VAL A 10 -78.77 4.01 -2.00
N GLU A 11 -78.23 2.81 -2.26
CA GLU A 11 -76.95 2.25 -1.76
C GLU A 11 -75.78 3.14 -2.09
N GLU A 12 -75.72 3.56 -3.35
CA GLU A 12 -74.60 4.30 -3.87
C GLU A 12 -74.56 5.69 -3.26
N LEU A 13 -75.70 6.38 -3.20
CA LEU A 13 -75.82 7.67 -2.51
C LEU A 13 -75.53 7.56 -1.01
N ILE A 14 -76.03 6.51 -0.35
CA ILE A 14 -75.88 6.32 1.09
C ILE A 14 -74.49 5.82 1.50
N LYS A 15 -73.81 5.12 0.60
CA LYS A 15 -72.38 4.85 0.64
C LYS A 15 -71.59 6.13 0.43
N ILE A 16 -71.96 6.93 -0.57
CA ILE A 16 -71.38 8.23 -0.86
C ILE A 16 -71.42 9.14 0.38
N LEU A 17 -72.55 9.34 1.09
CA LEU A 17 -72.49 10.11 2.37
C LEU A 17 -71.99 9.31 3.58
N GLY A 18 -72.06 7.98 3.54
CA GLY A 18 -71.58 7.10 4.61
C GLY A 18 -70.08 6.88 4.63
N GLU A 19 -69.39 7.23 3.55
CA GLU A 19 -67.95 7.07 3.33
C GLU A 19 -67.25 8.37 2.90
N GLN A 20 -67.92 9.31 2.20
CA GLN A 20 -67.30 10.58 1.76
C GLN A 20 -67.49 11.76 2.73
N VAL A 21 -68.26 11.61 3.81
CA VAL A 21 -68.28 12.61 4.88
C VAL A 21 -67.23 12.22 5.92
N PRO A 22 -66.17 13.04 6.17
CA PRO A 22 -65.20 12.79 7.25
C PRO A 22 -65.77 13.04 8.66
N VAL A 23 -66.95 12.49 8.92
CA VAL A 23 -67.68 12.52 10.20
C VAL A 23 -68.17 11.10 10.50
N GLY A 24 -67.65 10.52 11.58
CA GLY A 24 -68.20 9.34 12.22
C GLY A 24 -69.58 9.65 12.79
N VAL A 25 -70.55 8.76 12.57
CA VAL A 25 -71.92 8.89 13.08
C VAL A 25 -72.31 7.65 13.87
N CYS A 26 -72.86 7.84 15.07
CA CYS A 26 -73.42 6.77 15.90
C CYS A 26 -74.85 7.10 16.34
N ILE A 27 -75.63 6.07 16.68
CA ILE A 27 -76.91 6.21 17.36
C ILE A 27 -76.82 5.48 18.70
N THR A 28 -77.25 6.11 19.78
CA THR A 28 -77.27 5.55 21.13
C THR A 28 -78.69 5.49 21.71
N GLN A 29 -79.02 4.41 22.42
CA GLN A 29 -80.25 4.20 23.17
C GLN A 29 -79.88 3.72 24.58
N ASP A 30 -80.46 4.35 25.60
CA ASP A 30 -80.15 4.06 27.01
C ASP A 30 -78.62 4.06 27.27
N GLU A 31 -77.95 5.11 26.78
CA GLU A 31 -76.49 5.36 26.77
C GLU A 31 -75.64 4.38 25.93
N ARG A 32 -76.24 3.30 25.42
CA ARG A 32 -75.56 2.26 24.63
C ARG A 32 -75.68 2.49 23.13
N ILE A 33 -74.60 2.30 22.37
CA ILE A 33 -74.63 2.42 20.91
C ILE A 33 -75.48 1.29 20.31
N CYS A 34 -76.43 1.63 19.44
CA CYS A 34 -77.30 0.66 18.75
C CYS A 34 -77.14 0.68 17.24
N TYR A 35 -76.35 1.62 16.70
CA TYR A 35 -75.99 1.73 15.29
C TYR A 35 -74.78 2.66 15.11
N CYS A 36 -73.96 2.46 14.08
CA CYS A 36 -72.97 3.43 13.64
C CYS A 36 -72.66 3.35 12.13
N ASN A 37 -72.16 4.45 11.55
CA ASN A 37 -71.65 4.49 10.17
C ASN A 37 -70.25 3.83 10.09
N SER A 38 -69.65 3.79 8.90
CA SER A 38 -68.33 3.15 8.69
C SER A 38 -67.20 3.99 9.30
N THR A 39 -67.29 5.31 9.16
CA THR A 39 -66.31 6.28 9.66
C THR A 39 -66.20 6.28 11.19
N PHE A 40 -67.26 5.97 11.94
CA PHE A 40 -67.27 6.02 13.41
C PHE A 40 -66.43 4.93 14.08
N PRO A 41 -66.62 3.62 13.82
CA PRO A 41 -65.73 2.56 14.30
C PRO A 41 -64.27 2.76 13.87
N ILE A 42 -64.04 3.26 12.64
CA ILE A 42 -62.69 3.56 12.13
C ILE A 42 -62.01 4.66 12.96
N ALA A 43 -62.69 5.78 13.20
CA ALA A 43 -62.14 6.92 13.96
C ALA A 43 -61.80 6.58 15.43
N ILE A 44 -62.39 5.52 15.99
CA ILE A 44 -62.22 5.12 17.40
C ILE A 44 -61.67 3.70 17.58
N GLY A 45 -61.31 3.01 16.50
CA GLY A 45 -60.59 1.73 16.52
C GLY A 45 -61.37 0.50 17.00
N TYR A 46 -62.64 0.62 17.36
CA TYR A 46 -63.47 -0.51 17.75
C TYR A 46 -64.12 -1.17 16.53
N THR A 47 -64.51 -2.44 16.63
CA THR A 47 -65.39 -3.02 15.60
C THR A 47 -66.83 -2.55 15.82
N THR A 48 -67.65 -2.57 14.77
CA THR A 48 -69.09 -2.31 14.86
C THR A 48 -69.73 -3.16 15.96
N ASP A 49 -69.45 -4.47 15.99
CA ASP A 49 -70.05 -5.41 16.96
C ASP A 49 -69.58 -5.19 18.41
N GLU A 50 -68.38 -4.66 18.63
CA GLU A 50 -67.90 -4.27 19.97
C GLU A 50 -68.53 -2.95 20.42
N LEU A 51 -68.93 -2.08 19.49
CA LEU A 51 -69.65 -0.86 19.79
C LEU A 51 -71.14 -1.13 20.03
N ILE A 52 -71.78 -2.00 19.25
CA ILE A 52 -73.21 -2.30 19.43
C ILE A 52 -73.46 -2.91 20.81
N GLY A 53 -74.24 -2.22 21.63
CA GLY A 53 -74.55 -2.55 23.01
C GLY A 53 -73.59 -1.98 24.05
N LYS A 54 -72.46 -1.37 23.65
CA LYS A 54 -71.49 -0.75 24.55
C LYS A 54 -71.92 0.66 24.95
N ASP A 55 -71.65 1.04 26.19
CA ASP A 55 -71.87 2.40 26.68
C ASP A 55 -70.94 3.39 25.94
N SER A 56 -71.54 4.42 25.36
CA SER A 56 -70.83 5.48 24.63
C SER A 56 -69.87 6.29 25.50
N LEU A 57 -70.15 6.44 26.81
CA LEU A 57 -69.27 7.13 27.75
C LEU A 57 -68.01 6.32 28.11
N GLU A 58 -68.05 4.99 28.00
CA GLU A 58 -66.84 4.17 28.21
C GLU A 58 -65.76 4.42 27.15
N LEU A 59 -66.15 4.88 25.96
CA LEU A 59 -65.26 5.20 24.84
C LEU A 59 -64.55 6.54 25.01
N ILE A 60 -64.94 7.33 26.01
CA ILE A 60 -64.37 8.65 26.29
C ILE A 60 -63.31 8.51 27.38
N VAL A 61 -62.22 9.25 27.23
CA VAL A 61 -61.12 9.31 28.21
C VAL A 61 -61.70 9.72 29.57
N PRO A 62 -61.38 9.03 30.70
CA PRO A 62 -62.11 9.19 31.96
C PRO A 62 -62.23 10.65 32.44
N GLU A 63 -61.17 11.43 32.21
CA GLU A 63 -61.06 12.86 32.51
C GLU A 63 -62.05 13.74 31.70
N ASP A 64 -62.43 13.32 30.50
CA ASP A 64 -63.32 14.07 29.59
C ASP A 64 -64.80 13.69 29.79
N ARG A 65 -65.11 12.57 30.48
CA ARG A 65 -66.47 11.99 30.56
C ARG A 65 -67.53 12.94 31.13
N GLU A 66 -67.23 13.65 32.22
CA GLU A 66 -68.18 14.60 32.81
C GLU A 66 -68.45 15.79 31.89
N MET A 67 -67.41 16.33 31.25
CA MET A 67 -67.54 17.39 30.25
C MET A 67 -68.41 16.93 29.08
N VAL A 68 -68.20 15.73 28.54
CA VAL A 68 -69.00 15.20 27.43
C VAL A 68 -70.44 14.94 27.87
N ARG A 69 -70.70 14.41 29.07
CA ARG A 69 -72.06 14.20 29.59
C ARG A 69 -72.80 15.52 29.78
N GLU A 70 -72.15 16.54 30.35
CA GLU A 70 -72.72 17.89 30.47
C GLU A 70 -73.01 18.50 29.10
N ASN A 71 -72.06 18.48 28.17
CA ASN A 71 -72.21 19.12 26.87
C ASN A 71 -73.22 18.40 25.97
N THR A 72 -73.28 17.06 26.03
CA THR A 72 -74.36 16.24 25.44
C THR A 72 -75.72 16.64 26.00
N THR A 73 -75.84 16.79 27.32
CA THR A 73 -77.09 17.21 27.97
C THR A 73 -77.50 18.63 27.54
N LYS A 74 -76.56 19.57 27.48
CA LYS A 74 -76.80 20.94 27.03
C LYS A 74 -77.22 20.98 25.55
N MET A 75 -76.59 20.18 24.67
CA MET A 75 -77.00 20.04 23.27
C MET A 75 -78.40 19.48 23.11
N LEU A 76 -78.74 18.41 23.82
CA LEU A 76 -80.07 17.78 23.75
C LEU A 76 -81.20 18.69 24.27
N LYS A 77 -80.87 19.69 25.12
CA LYS A 77 -81.79 20.76 25.55
C LYS A 77 -81.78 22.01 24.65
N GLY A 78 -80.85 22.12 23.70
CA GLY A 78 -80.62 23.32 22.90
C GLY A 78 -79.89 24.46 23.62
N GLU A 79 -79.29 24.19 24.79
CA GLU A 79 -78.50 25.14 25.59
C GLU A 79 -77.05 25.31 25.06
N LEU A 80 -76.53 24.31 24.33
CA LEU A 80 -75.25 24.35 23.64
C LEU A 80 -75.49 24.05 22.15
N LEU A 81 -75.08 24.96 21.27
CA LEU A 81 -75.34 24.87 19.82
C LEU A 81 -74.10 24.57 18.96
N SER A 82 -72.90 24.84 19.49
CA SER A 82 -71.63 24.67 18.78
C SER A 82 -71.00 23.29 19.04
N PRO A 83 -70.32 22.67 18.05
CA PRO A 83 -69.51 21.47 18.27
C PRO A 83 -68.45 21.70 19.35
N TYR A 84 -68.10 20.64 20.09
CA TYR A 84 -67.03 20.69 21.10
C TYR A 84 -66.04 19.54 20.91
N GLN A 85 -64.79 19.79 21.31
CA GLN A 85 -63.68 18.86 21.15
C GLN A 85 -63.49 18.03 22.43
N PHE A 86 -63.23 16.73 22.29
CA PHE A 86 -62.96 15.82 23.39
C PHE A 86 -62.12 14.64 22.94
N ARG A 87 -61.57 13.92 23.92
CA ARG A 87 -60.67 12.80 23.73
C ARG A 87 -61.43 11.49 23.88
N VAL A 88 -61.41 10.68 22.83
CA VAL A 88 -61.91 9.30 22.87
C VAL A 88 -60.76 8.33 23.00
N ILE A 89 -60.96 7.31 23.84
CA ILE A 89 -60.08 6.15 23.96
C ILE A 89 -60.32 5.33 22.69
N HIS A 90 -59.34 5.33 21.80
CA HIS A 90 -59.30 4.38 20.71
C HIS A 90 -59.03 2.98 21.28
N LYS A 91 -59.52 1.91 20.64
CA LYS A 91 -59.49 0.54 21.22
C LYS A 91 -58.11 0.05 21.68
N ASP A 92 -57.03 0.52 21.07
CA ASP A 92 -55.63 0.22 21.43
C ASP A 92 -55.11 1.00 22.66
N GLY A 93 -55.95 1.82 23.29
CA GLY A 93 -55.60 2.72 24.38
C GLY A 93 -54.99 4.05 23.93
N SER A 94 -54.76 4.26 22.62
CA SER A 94 -54.37 5.57 22.11
C SER A 94 -55.52 6.57 22.21
N ILE A 95 -55.19 7.86 22.19
CA ILE A 95 -56.16 8.93 22.37
C ILE A 95 -56.37 9.63 21.03
N ARG A 96 -57.63 9.66 20.58
CA ARG A 96 -58.06 10.36 19.37
C ARG A 96 -58.76 11.65 19.75
N TRP A 97 -58.48 12.72 19.03
CA TRP A 97 -59.18 13.99 19.20
C TRP A 97 -60.36 14.04 18.25
N VAL A 98 -61.56 14.14 18.81
CA VAL A 98 -62.81 14.23 18.03
C VAL A 98 -63.55 15.51 18.39
N MET A 99 -64.22 16.08 17.39
CA MET A 99 -65.14 17.20 17.54
C MET A 99 -66.56 16.69 17.30
N GLY A 100 -67.44 16.84 18.29
CA GLY A 100 -68.75 16.18 18.28
C GLY A 100 -69.98 17.10 18.39
N VAL A 101 -71.09 16.62 17.83
CA VAL A 101 -72.45 17.19 17.92
C VAL A 101 -73.45 16.06 18.14
N VAL A 102 -74.47 16.28 18.97
CA VAL A 102 -75.55 15.28 19.22
C VAL A 102 -76.94 15.85 18.96
N ARG A 103 -77.87 15.00 18.49
CA ARG A 103 -79.30 15.32 18.28
C ARG A 103 -80.22 14.15 18.70
N PRO A 104 -81.41 14.42 19.24
CA PRO A 104 -82.39 13.36 19.53
C PRO A 104 -83.05 12.85 18.25
N ILE A 105 -83.20 11.52 18.10
CA ILE A 105 -83.92 10.87 17.01
C ILE A 105 -84.84 9.74 17.55
N GLN A 106 -85.58 9.08 16.66
CA GLN A 106 -86.34 7.87 16.99
C GLN A 106 -85.79 6.69 16.18
N TYR A 107 -85.38 5.62 16.85
CA TYR A 107 -84.74 4.43 16.25
C TYR A 107 -85.45 3.17 16.76
N HIS A 108 -85.86 2.28 15.84
CA HIS A 108 -86.74 1.14 16.11
C HIS A 108 -87.94 1.46 17.04
N GLY A 109 -88.57 2.63 16.84
CA GLY A 109 -89.73 3.10 17.60
C GLY A 109 -89.44 3.69 18.99
N ARG A 110 -88.22 3.60 19.52
CA ARG A 110 -87.82 4.18 20.82
C ARG A 110 -86.98 5.44 20.64
N ARG A 111 -86.95 6.31 21.66
CA ARG A 111 -86.06 7.49 21.67
C ARG A 111 -84.60 7.06 21.61
N ALA A 112 -83.79 7.80 20.86
CA ALA A 112 -82.35 7.59 20.70
C ALA A 112 -81.63 8.94 20.51
N VAL A 113 -80.30 8.92 20.53
CA VAL A 113 -79.45 10.09 20.26
C VAL A 113 -78.52 9.77 19.10
N LEU A 114 -78.60 10.55 18.03
CA LEU A 114 -77.67 10.57 16.90
C LEU A 114 -76.48 11.47 17.27
N GLY A 115 -75.28 10.92 17.30
CA GLY A 115 -74.04 11.65 17.54
C GLY A 115 -73.15 11.64 16.30
N ASN A 116 -72.58 12.80 15.98
CA ASN A 116 -71.66 13.04 14.87
C ASN A 116 -70.30 13.44 15.43
N TYR A 117 -69.22 12.93 14.85
CA TYR A 117 -67.86 12.93 15.37
C TYR A 117 -66.88 13.16 14.21
N MET A 118 -66.36 14.37 14.06
CA MET A 118 -65.27 14.66 13.14
C MET A 118 -63.94 14.35 13.82
N GLU A 119 -63.11 13.48 13.26
CA GLU A 119 -61.75 13.31 13.75
C GLU A 119 -60.92 14.56 13.41
N ILE A 120 -60.27 15.12 14.42
CA ILE A 120 -59.36 16.26 14.29
C ILE A 120 -57.96 15.89 14.80
N THR A 121 -57.66 14.60 14.96
CA THR A 121 -56.35 14.11 15.41
C THR A 121 -55.24 14.53 14.46
N GLU A 122 -55.42 14.48 13.14
CA GLU A 122 -54.40 14.95 12.18
C GLU A 122 -54.12 16.45 12.35
N ARG A 123 -55.15 17.29 12.50
CA ARG A 123 -54.99 18.72 12.84
C ARG A 123 -54.20 18.89 14.14
N LYS A 124 -54.55 18.13 15.18
CA LYS A 124 -53.84 18.17 16.48
C LYS A 124 -52.41 17.63 16.37
N GLN A 125 -52.17 16.66 15.50
CA GLN A 125 -50.85 16.14 15.16
C GLN A 125 -50.05 17.10 14.27
N MET A 126 -50.67 17.97 13.47
CA MET A 126 -49.98 19.03 12.73
C MET A 126 -49.62 20.19 13.67
N GLU A 127 -50.53 20.60 14.56
CA GLU A 127 -50.26 21.57 15.62
C GLU A 127 -49.13 21.06 16.56
N GLU A 128 -49.15 19.78 16.92
CA GLU A 128 -48.12 19.12 17.72
C GLU A 128 -46.83 18.86 16.92
N ALA A 129 -46.90 18.41 15.66
CA ALA A 129 -45.72 18.18 14.83
C ALA A 129 -45.01 19.49 14.49
N LEU A 130 -45.71 20.62 14.38
CA LEU A 130 -45.06 21.92 14.27
C LEU A 130 -44.24 22.24 15.53
N ARG A 131 -44.78 21.94 16.72
CA ARG A 131 -44.10 22.09 18.01
C ARG A 131 -42.90 21.13 18.15
N GLU A 132 -43.11 19.84 17.88
CA GLU A 132 -42.06 18.82 17.89
C GLU A 132 -40.98 19.07 16.83
N SER A 133 -41.35 19.63 15.67
CA SER A 133 -40.43 20.06 14.61
C SER A 133 -39.56 21.21 15.10
N GLU A 134 -40.15 22.25 15.69
CA GLU A 134 -39.40 23.34 16.32
C GLU A 134 -38.47 22.88 17.45
N GLU A 135 -38.88 21.89 18.26
CA GLU A 135 -38.04 21.30 19.30
C GLU A 135 -36.91 20.42 18.73
N ARG A 136 -37.23 19.51 17.81
CA ARG A 136 -36.26 18.66 17.10
C ARG A 136 -35.20 19.48 16.37
N TYR A 137 -35.60 20.57 15.71
CA TYR A 137 -34.65 21.44 15.01
C TYR A 137 -33.79 22.29 15.97
N LYS A 138 -34.30 22.66 17.16
CA LYS A 138 -33.46 23.23 18.24
C LYS A 138 -32.46 22.21 18.78
N GLU A 139 -32.80 20.92 18.85
CA GLU A 139 -31.85 19.87 19.22
C GLU A 139 -30.79 19.64 18.13
N LEU A 140 -31.19 19.65 16.85
CA LEU A 140 -30.28 19.49 15.71
C LEU A 140 -29.24 20.63 15.66
N ALA A 141 -29.67 21.89 15.77
CA ALA A 141 -28.75 23.03 15.79
C ALA A 141 -27.86 23.08 17.07
N ASN A 142 -28.24 22.39 18.16
CA ASN A 142 -27.40 22.18 19.34
C ASN A 142 -26.47 20.95 19.23
N SER A 143 -26.67 20.08 18.23
CA SER A 143 -25.79 18.95 17.96
C SER A 143 -24.56 19.31 17.11
N ILE A 144 -24.59 20.49 16.47
CA ILE A 144 -23.44 21.09 15.78
C ILE A 144 -22.31 21.30 16.80
N THR A 145 -21.17 20.63 16.58
CA THR A 145 -19.99 20.65 17.45
C THR A 145 -19.20 21.95 17.38
N ASP A 146 -19.21 22.63 16.24
CA ASP A 146 -18.57 23.94 16.05
C ASP A 146 -19.43 25.08 16.60
N VAL A 147 -18.81 26.23 16.83
CA VAL A 147 -19.50 27.42 17.33
C VAL A 147 -20.39 27.99 16.24
N PHE A 148 -21.70 27.94 16.49
CA PHE A 148 -22.74 28.38 15.56
C PHE A 148 -23.72 29.33 16.24
N PHE A 149 -23.94 30.48 15.61
CA PHE A 149 -24.93 31.46 16.02
C PHE A 149 -25.63 32.10 14.83
N ALA A 150 -26.87 32.53 15.02
CA ALA A 150 -27.61 33.33 14.04
C ALA A 150 -27.80 34.75 14.56
N MET A 151 -27.90 35.70 13.65
CA MET A 151 -28.17 37.11 13.96
C MET A 151 -29.27 37.68 13.07
N ASP A 152 -29.98 38.69 13.55
CA ASP A 152 -30.93 39.47 12.77
C ASP A 152 -30.24 40.46 11.79
N GLU A 153 -31.05 41.17 11.01
CA GLU A 153 -30.61 42.25 10.11
C GLU A 153 -29.93 43.44 10.83
N HIS A 154 -30.02 43.52 12.15
CA HIS A 154 -29.39 44.54 13.00
C HIS A 154 -28.11 44.02 13.69
N LEU A 155 -27.69 42.79 13.41
CA LEU A 155 -26.58 42.09 14.06
C LEU A 155 -26.79 41.94 15.58
N ARG A 156 -28.00 41.55 15.98
CA ARG A 156 -28.31 41.00 17.31
C ARG A 156 -28.47 39.49 17.24
N TYR A 157 -27.94 38.77 18.22
CA TYR A 157 -27.99 37.31 18.24
C TYR A 157 -29.43 36.81 18.41
N THR A 158 -29.91 36.01 17.45
CA THR A 158 -31.23 35.37 17.44
C THR A 158 -31.15 33.87 17.74
N TYR A 159 -29.97 33.28 17.61
CA TYR A 159 -29.68 31.91 18.04
C TYR A 159 -28.23 31.80 18.53
N TRP A 160 -27.98 30.94 19.52
CA TRP A 160 -26.68 30.72 20.15
C TRP A 160 -26.59 29.24 20.56
N ASN A 161 -25.77 28.45 19.87
CA ASN A 161 -25.71 27.00 20.12
C ASN A 161 -24.91 26.63 21.38
N LYS A 162 -25.03 25.38 21.82
CA LYS A 162 -24.33 24.88 23.02
C LYS A 162 -22.80 24.96 22.90
N ALA A 163 -22.23 24.79 21.70
CA ALA A 163 -20.79 24.96 21.48
C ALA A 163 -20.34 26.41 21.71
N SER A 164 -21.16 27.39 21.30
CA SER A 164 -20.93 28.82 21.57
C SER A 164 -20.88 29.10 23.08
N GLU A 165 -21.77 28.49 23.88
CA GLU A 165 -21.69 28.59 25.35
C GLU A 165 -20.39 27.99 25.92
N ILE A 166 -19.94 26.87 25.38
CA ILE A 166 -18.75 26.15 25.88
C ILE A 166 -17.46 26.92 25.54
N LEU A 167 -17.29 27.41 24.32
CA LEU A 167 -16.07 28.13 23.90
C LEU A 167 -15.95 29.50 24.58
N THR A 168 -17.07 30.20 24.76
CA THR A 168 -17.06 31.60 25.24
C THR A 168 -17.33 31.73 26.73
N GLY A 169 -17.86 30.70 27.39
CA GLY A 169 -18.39 30.75 28.75
C GLY A 169 -19.72 31.51 28.90
N ILE A 170 -20.30 32.03 27.82
CA ILE A 170 -21.49 32.91 27.84
C ILE A 170 -22.74 32.11 27.51
N ARG A 171 -23.71 32.11 28.43
CA ARG A 171 -24.98 31.40 28.27
C ARG A 171 -25.83 32.04 27.17
N ALA A 172 -26.64 31.25 26.47
CA ALA A 172 -27.51 31.72 25.41
C ALA A 172 -28.50 32.79 25.89
N GLU A 173 -29.04 32.65 27.11
CA GLU A 173 -29.90 33.67 27.76
C GLU A 173 -29.21 35.03 27.94
N ASP A 174 -27.88 35.04 28.11
CA ASP A 174 -27.06 36.25 28.19
C ASP A 174 -26.60 36.76 26.82
N ALA A 175 -26.68 35.95 25.75
CA ALA A 175 -26.25 36.33 24.41
C ALA A 175 -27.41 36.84 23.53
N LEU A 176 -28.58 36.23 23.64
CA LEU A 176 -29.73 36.53 22.79
C LEU A 176 -30.19 37.99 22.92
N GLY A 177 -30.52 38.61 21.78
CA GLY A 177 -30.91 40.02 21.68
C GLY A 177 -29.76 41.03 21.82
N LYS A 178 -28.58 40.63 22.29
CA LYS A 178 -27.37 41.49 22.32
C LYS A 178 -26.64 41.45 20.98
N SER A 179 -25.74 42.39 20.75
CA SER A 179 -24.88 42.49 19.57
C SER A 179 -23.42 42.16 19.90
N LEU A 180 -22.57 41.93 18.89
CA LEU A 180 -21.12 41.68 19.07
C LEU A 180 -20.43 42.63 20.11
N PRO A 181 -20.60 43.97 20.06
CA PRO A 181 -19.99 44.87 21.04
C PRO A 181 -20.54 44.76 22.47
N GLU A 182 -21.76 44.24 22.65
CA GLU A 182 -22.40 44.08 23.96
C GLU A 182 -21.98 42.77 24.65
N ILE A 183 -21.41 41.83 23.89
CA ILE A 183 -20.89 40.53 24.39
C ILE A 183 -19.36 40.55 24.49
N PHE A 184 -18.65 40.99 23.45
CA PHE A 184 -17.19 40.90 23.36
C PHE A 184 -16.53 42.29 23.44
N THR A 185 -15.66 42.48 24.43
CA THR A 185 -15.02 43.77 24.74
C THR A 185 -13.71 44.03 24.00
N ASP A 186 -13.05 42.99 23.46
CA ASP A 186 -11.86 43.18 22.61
C ASP A 186 -12.25 43.91 21.31
N THR A 187 -11.39 44.83 20.89
CA THR A 187 -11.68 45.81 19.85
C THR A 187 -11.07 45.48 18.49
N THR A 188 -10.16 44.50 18.41
CA THR A 188 -9.35 44.27 17.20
C THR A 188 -10.02 43.30 16.24
N TRP A 189 -10.22 42.04 16.66
CA TRP A 189 -10.86 40.99 15.85
C TRP A 189 -12.35 41.28 15.60
N ARG A 190 -13.04 41.87 16.60
CA ARG A 190 -14.48 42.17 16.57
C ARG A 190 -14.86 43.13 15.44
N LYS A 191 -14.06 44.18 15.22
CA LYS A 191 -14.29 45.17 14.14
C LYS A 191 -14.14 44.55 12.75
N ARG A 192 -13.26 43.55 12.60
CA ARG A 192 -13.09 42.80 11.35
C ARG A 192 -14.34 41.95 11.07
N ALA A 193 -14.80 41.20 12.06
CA ALA A 193 -16.00 40.36 11.95
C ALA A 193 -17.25 41.18 11.62
N GLU A 194 -17.53 42.25 12.37
CA GLU A 194 -18.69 43.12 12.13
C GLU A 194 -18.70 43.72 10.71
N LYS A 195 -17.51 44.08 10.18
CA LYS A 195 -17.37 44.58 8.80
C LYS A 195 -17.70 43.51 7.75
N VAL A 196 -17.35 42.25 8.00
CA VAL A 196 -17.69 41.13 7.11
C VAL A 196 -19.19 40.81 7.18
N TYR A 197 -19.77 40.74 8.38
CA TYR A 197 -21.20 40.48 8.56
C TYR A 197 -22.09 41.55 7.89
N ARG A 198 -21.74 42.83 8.01
CA ARG A 198 -22.42 43.92 7.26
C ARG A 198 -22.22 43.82 5.74
N LYS A 199 -21.12 43.22 5.27
CA LYS A 199 -20.91 42.93 3.84
C LYS A 199 -21.87 41.82 3.38
N VAL A 200 -21.94 40.70 4.10
CA VAL A 200 -22.86 39.56 3.82
C VAL A 200 -24.31 40.04 3.71
N LEU A 201 -24.82 40.76 4.72
CA LEU A 201 -26.17 41.34 4.70
C LEU A 201 -26.45 42.20 3.46
N ARG A 202 -25.46 42.98 3.02
CA ARG A 202 -25.61 43.89 1.87
C ARG A 202 -25.46 43.19 0.52
N THR A 203 -24.58 42.19 0.41
CA THR A 203 -24.31 41.50 -0.86
C THR A 203 -25.15 40.25 -1.08
N GLN A 204 -25.81 39.74 -0.03
CA GLN A 204 -26.53 38.46 -0.05
C GLN A 204 -25.65 37.32 -0.62
N GLN A 205 -24.38 37.32 -0.20
CA GLN A 205 -23.38 36.31 -0.58
C GLN A 205 -22.58 35.92 0.67
N PRO A 206 -22.28 34.62 0.86
CA PRO A 206 -21.44 34.14 1.96
C PRO A 206 -20.05 34.79 1.96
N GLN A 207 -19.42 34.88 3.13
CA GLN A 207 -18.05 35.36 3.31
C GLN A 207 -17.32 34.57 4.39
N THR A 208 -16.13 34.06 4.06
CA THR A 208 -15.23 33.36 4.99
C THR A 208 -13.96 34.17 5.23
N PHE A 209 -13.46 34.19 6.46
CA PHE A 209 -12.22 34.88 6.83
C PHE A 209 -11.58 34.31 8.10
N VAL A 210 -10.24 34.28 8.12
CA VAL A 210 -9.46 33.92 9.32
C VAL A 210 -9.24 35.13 10.23
N ASN A 211 -9.32 34.95 11.54
CA ASN A 211 -9.23 35.98 12.56
C ASN A 211 -8.57 35.45 13.84
N ASP A 212 -7.41 35.99 14.20
CA ASP A 212 -6.72 35.67 15.45
C ASP A 212 -7.32 36.46 16.62
N THR A 213 -7.44 35.80 17.78
CA THR A 213 -7.95 36.39 19.02
C THR A 213 -7.33 35.73 20.24
N ASN A 214 -7.32 36.44 21.37
CA ASN A 214 -7.01 35.85 22.67
C ASN A 214 -8.30 35.74 23.48
N LEU A 215 -8.73 34.52 23.78
CA LEU A 215 -9.83 34.21 24.71
C LEU A 215 -9.22 33.57 25.96
N ASP A 216 -9.59 34.06 27.14
CA ASP A 216 -9.15 33.56 28.45
C ASP A 216 -7.63 33.34 28.61
N GLY A 217 -6.84 34.17 27.93
CA GLY A 217 -5.37 34.13 27.96
C GLY A 217 -4.73 33.06 27.06
N ARG A 218 -5.51 32.38 26.23
CA ARG A 218 -5.01 31.49 25.16
C ARG A 218 -5.20 32.15 23.79
N HIS A 219 -4.22 31.95 22.92
CA HIS A 219 -4.27 32.40 21.52
C HIS A 219 -5.06 31.39 20.68
N TYR A 220 -6.06 31.87 19.97
CA TYR A 220 -6.89 31.11 19.04
C TYR A 220 -6.86 31.76 17.66
N THR A 221 -6.71 30.93 16.63
CA THR A 221 -6.90 31.34 15.23
C THR A 221 -8.22 30.74 14.76
N PHE A 222 -9.24 31.59 14.57
CA PHE A 222 -10.55 31.14 14.09
C PHE A 222 -10.75 31.41 12.61
N GLU A 223 -11.28 30.43 11.89
CA GLU A 223 -11.94 30.63 10.61
C GLU A 223 -13.42 30.92 10.85
N ILE A 224 -13.95 31.97 10.22
CA ILE A 224 -15.31 32.46 10.43
C ILE A 224 -16.03 32.53 9.08
N SER A 225 -17.03 31.69 8.89
CA SER A 225 -17.89 31.63 7.69
C SER A 225 -19.27 32.21 8.02
N ALA A 226 -19.70 33.24 7.29
CA ALA A 226 -20.97 33.93 7.50
C ALA A 226 -21.84 33.91 6.24
N TYR A 227 -23.08 33.43 6.38
CA TYR A 227 -24.05 33.18 5.30
C TYR A 227 -25.27 34.09 5.46
N PRO A 228 -25.86 34.60 4.37
CA PRO A 228 -27.10 35.37 4.43
C PRO A 228 -28.27 34.44 4.78
N SER A 229 -29.21 34.91 5.60
CA SER A 229 -30.45 34.18 5.88
C SER A 229 -31.66 35.08 5.66
N ARG A 230 -32.84 34.48 5.48
CA ARG A 230 -34.11 35.19 5.19
C ARG A 230 -34.51 36.23 6.25
N SER A 231 -33.86 36.23 7.41
CA SER A 231 -34.07 37.15 8.53
C SER A 231 -32.79 37.79 9.08
N GLY A 232 -31.64 37.68 8.39
CA GLY A 232 -30.36 38.21 8.86
C GLY A 232 -29.15 37.43 8.34
N ILE A 233 -28.35 36.86 9.25
CA ILE A 233 -27.20 35.99 8.91
C ILE A 233 -27.10 34.76 9.83
N SER A 234 -26.45 33.73 9.32
CA SER A 234 -25.99 32.55 10.06
C SER A 234 -24.46 32.54 10.05
N VAL A 235 -23.81 32.23 11.18
CA VAL A 235 -22.35 32.28 11.31
C VAL A 235 -21.82 31.02 11.97
N PHE A 236 -20.81 30.44 11.34
CA PHE A 236 -20.01 29.34 11.83
C PHE A 236 -18.60 29.84 12.18
N VAL A 237 -18.04 29.34 13.28
CA VAL A 237 -16.71 29.69 13.79
C VAL A 237 -15.97 28.39 14.11
N ARG A 238 -14.88 28.14 13.39
CA ARG A 238 -14.03 26.95 13.44
C ARG A 238 -12.67 27.31 14.03
N ASP A 239 -12.19 26.54 14.99
CA ASP A 239 -10.82 26.65 15.51
C ASP A 239 -9.84 25.96 14.55
N ILE A 240 -8.86 26.71 14.04
CA ILE A 240 -7.79 26.20 13.15
C ILE A 240 -6.40 26.36 13.78
N THR A 241 -6.32 26.58 15.10
CA THR A 241 -5.06 26.84 15.82
C THR A 241 -4.07 25.67 15.70
N GLU A 242 -4.52 24.43 15.87
CA GLU A 242 -3.67 23.24 15.70
C GLU A 242 -3.18 23.09 14.26
N SER A 243 -4.05 23.32 13.26
CA SER A 243 -3.71 23.25 11.84
C SER A 243 -2.60 24.25 11.47
N LYS A 244 -2.71 25.50 11.95
CA LYS A 244 -1.67 26.52 11.73
C LYS A 244 -0.36 26.21 12.47
N GLN A 245 -0.41 25.56 13.62
CA GLN A 245 0.80 25.08 14.31
C GLN A 245 1.45 23.88 13.60
N ALA A 246 0.66 23.00 12.98
CA ALA A 246 1.17 21.89 12.18
C ALA A 246 1.84 22.36 10.88
N GLU A 247 1.26 23.35 10.18
CA GLU A 247 1.85 23.98 8.99
C GLU A 247 3.19 24.64 9.31
N GLU A 248 3.30 25.35 10.43
CA GLU A 248 4.56 25.95 10.89
C GLU A 248 5.58 24.88 11.34
N ALA A 249 5.13 23.78 11.98
CA ALA A 249 5.99 22.65 12.32
C ALA A 249 6.52 21.90 11.09
N LEU A 250 5.72 21.83 10.02
CA LEU A 250 6.11 21.31 8.71
C LEU A 250 7.16 22.21 8.06
N ARG A 251 6.93 23.54 8.02
CA ARG A 251 7.94 24.53 7.55
C ARG A 251 9.28 24.40 8.28
N GLN A 252 9.24 24.24 9.60
CA GLN A 252 10.43 23.97 10.41
C GLN A 252 11.08 22.61 10.12
N SER A 253 10.30 21.60 9.72
CA SER A 253 10.81 20.30 9.27
C SER A 253 11.52 20.41 7.91
N GLU A 254 10.92 21.13 6.96
CA GLU A 254 11.47 21.36 5.62
C GLU A 254 12.80 22.13 5.63
N GLU A 255 12.94 23.17 6.46
CA GLU A 255 14.22 23.89 6.59
C GLU A 255 15.32 23.03 7.22
N ARG A 256 14.97 22.19 8.20
CA ARG A 256 15.90 21.18 8.78
C ARG A 256 16.31 20.13 7.74
N TYR A 257 15.36 19.64 6.94
CA TYR A 257 15.60 18.70 5.85
C TYR A 257 16.51 19.29 4.77
N ARG A 258 16.20 20.50 4.27
CA ARG A 258 17.01 21.21 3.25
C ARG A 258 18.44 21.41 3.74
N THR A 259 18.61 21.87 4.98
CA THR A 259 19.93 22.04 5.59
C THR A 259 20.70 20.72 5.70
N MET A 260 20.04 19.61 6.06
CA MET A 260 20.67 18.28 6.15
C MET A 260 21.09 17.74 4.77
N LEU A 261 20.32 18.01 3.72
CA LEU A 261 20.66 17.58 2.35
C LEU A 261 21.85 18.34 1.76
N GLU A 262 22.05 19.62 2.08
CA GLU A 262 23.21 20.40 1.61
C GLU A 262 24.55 19.95 2.21
N VAL A 263 24.47 19.14 3.26
CA VAL A 263 25.56 18.84 4.19
C VAL A 263 26.21 17.48 3.95
N THR A 264 25.45 16.52 3.41
CA THR A 264 25.96 15.16 3.19
C THR A 264 27.19 15.20 2.30
N GLY A 265 28.23 14.46 2.67
CA GLY A 265 29.43 14.34 1.85
C GLY A 265 29.16 13.73 0.48
N ASP A 266 28.08 12.95 0.38
CA ASP A 266 27.54 12.36 -0.84
C ASP A 266 26.61 13.34 -1.57
N GLY A 267 26.60 13.27 -2.91
CA GLY A 267 25.78 14.11 -3.76
C GLY A 267 24.31 13.68 -3.76
N TYR A 268 23.43 14.49 -3.17
CA TYR A 268 21.99 14.29 -3.23
C TYR A 268 21.40 14.91 -4.51
N PHE A 269 20.41 14.24 -5.09
CA PHE A 269 19.69 14.69 -6.26
C PHE A 269 18.24 14.21 -6.28
N GLU A 270 17.41 14.90 -7.04
CA GLU A 270 16.09 14.45 -7.48
C GLU A 270 15.98 14.60 -9.00
N THR A 271 15.22 13.73 -9.65
CA THR A 271 14.92 13.82 -11.09
C THR A 271 13.43 13.63 -11.36
N ASP A 272 12.98 14.16 -12.50
CA ASP A 272 11.72 13.76 -13.13
C ASP A 272 11.81 12.32 -13.72
N LEU A 273 10.69 11.82 -14.25
CA LEU A 273 10.63 10.52 -14.95
C LEU A 273 11.47 10.45 -16.24
N ALA A 274 11.79 11.59 -16.86
CA ALA A 274 12.67 11.65 -18.03
C ALA A 274 14.16 11.55 -17.64
N GLY A 275 14.48 11.66 -16.35
CA GLY A 275 15.83 11.62 -15.79
C GLY A 275 16.57 12.95 -15.93
N ASN A 276 15.85 14.08 -15.93
CA ASN A 276 16.41 15.42 -15.79
C ASN A 276 16.49 15.79 -14.30
N PHE A 277 17.60 16.38 -13.83
CA PHE A 277 17.67 16.83 -12.43
C PHE A 277 16.65 17.94 -12.12
N THR A 278 15.78 17.70 -11.15
CA THR A 278 14.83 18.68 -10.59
C THR A 278 15.38 19.35 -9.34
N PHE A 279 16.23 18.66 -8.59
CA PHE A 279 16.95 19.18 -7.42
C PHE A 279 18.35 18.58 -7.32
N VAL A 280 19.32 19.34 -6.81
CA VAL A 280 20.69 18.89 -6.52
C VAL A 280 21.23 19.54 -5.25
N ASN A 281 22.11 18.86 -4.51
CA ASN A 281 22.87 19.48 -3.42
C ASN A 281 24.28 19.93 -3.86
N ASP A 282 24.97 20.67 -2.99
CA ASP A 282 26.31 21.18 -3.26
C ASP A 282 27.39 20.09 -3.37
N ALA A 283 27.19 18.91 -2.78
CA ALA A 283 28.10 17.78 -2.98
C ALA A 283 28.00 17.20 -4.39
N LEU A 284 26.80 17.16 -4.99
CA LEU A 284 26.60 16.77 -6.38
C LEU A 284 27.22 17.78 -7.34
N ILE A 285 27.07 19.09 -7.08
CA ILE A 285 27.74 20.16 -7.84
C ILE A 285 29.26 19.92 -7.88
N ARG A 286 29.88 19.64 -6.72
CA ARG A 286 31.32 19.31 -6.63
C ARG A 286 31.68 18.00 -7.34
N LEU A 287 30.81 16.99 -7.29
CA LEU A 287 31.03 15.69 -7.90
C LEU A 287 31.08 15.77 -9.43
N PHE A 288 30.20 16.59 -10.03
CA PHE A 288 30.04 16.72 -11.49
C PHE A 288 30.89 17.85 -12.10
N GLY A 289 31.21 18.90 -11.34
CA GLY A 289 32.00 20.05 -11.81
C GLY A 289 31.22 21.07 -12.66
N TYR A 290 29.89 20.97 -12.69
CA TYR A 290 28.99 21.92 -13.34
C TYR A 290 28.34 22.83 -12.27
N PRO A 291 28.05 24.12 -12.56
CA PRO A 291 27.29 24.98 -11.65
C PRO A 291 25.82 24.53 -11.55
N ARG A 292 25.13 24.96 -10.50
CA ARG A 292 23.76 24.51 -10.16
C ARG A 292 22.78 24.77 -11.30
N GLU A 293 22.90 25.92 -11.95
CA GLU A 293 22.04 26.42 -13.02
C GLU A 293 22.22 25.63 -14.33
N GLU A 294 23.37 24.98 -14.53
CA GLU A 294 23.61 24.06 -15.65
C GLU A 294 23.19 22.63 -15.31
N LEU A 295 23.24 22.21 -14.04
CA LEU A 295 22.84 20.87 -13.60
C LEU A 295 21.33 20.69 -13.53
N ILE A 296 20.58 21.68 -13.03
CA ILE A 296 19.12 21.62 -13.01
C ILE A 296 18.60 21.59 -14.45
N GLY A 297 17.77 20.61 -14.77
CA GLY A 297 17.31 20.29 -16.12
C GLY A 297 18.29 19.43 -16.95
N MET A 298 19.50 19.14 -16.47
CA MET A 298 20.44 18.27 -17.18
C MET A 298 19.96 16.82 -17.14
N ASN A 299 19.80 16.21 -18.32
CA ASN A 299 19.40 14.81 -18.46
C ASN A 299 20.58 13.86 -18.20
N TYR A 300 20.32 12.69 -17.61
CA TYR A 300 21.33 11.66 -17.37
C TYR A 300 22.13 11.23 -18.61
N LYS A 301 21.56 11.40 -19.81
CA LYS A 301 22.25 11.16 -21.09
C LYS A 301 23.45 12.07 -21.35
N ALA A 302 23.50 13.26 -20.74
CA ALA A 302 24.58 14.22 -20.95
C ALA A 302 25.88 13.88 -20.18
N TYR A 303 25.76 13.14 -19.08
CA TYR A 303 26.87 12.85 -18.17
C TYR A 303 27.16 11.36 -17.97
N THR A 304 26.38 10.47 -18.57
CA THR A 304 26.61 9.02 -18.51
C THR A 304 27.31 8.58 -19.81
N PRO A 305 28.37 7.74 -19.77
CA PRO A 305 28.98 7.19 -20.98
C PRO A 305 27.95 6.49 -21.87
N GLU A 306 28.09 6.65 -23.20
CA GLU A 306 27.11 6.17 -24.18
C GLU A 306 26.85 4.66 -24.05
N GLU A 307 27.92 3.89 -23.81
CA GLU A 307 27.88 2.44 -23.55
C GLU A 307 27.17 2.04 -22.24
N ARG A 308 26.89 2.97 -21.33
CA ARG A 308 26.18 2.74 -20.05
C ARG A 308 24.75 3.27 -20.02
N LEU A 309 24.32 4.06 -21.00
CA LEU A 309 23.00 4.70 -21.02
C LEU A 309 21.83 3.73 -20.84
N ASN A 310 21.88 2.59 -21.53
CA ASN A 310 20.83 1.57 -21.45
C ASN A 310 20.78 0.89 -20.07
N ALA A 311 21.93 0.68 -19.42
CA ALA A 311 22.00 0.09 -18.09
C ALA A 311 21.42 1.03 -17.02
N VAL A 312 21.73 2.33 -17.09
CA VAL A 312 21.13 3.34 -16.21
C VAL A 312 19.62 3.44 -16.46
N PHE A 313 19.19 3.50 -17.72
CA PHE A 313 17.76 3.52 -18.06
C PHE A 313 17.02 2.30 -17.52
N GLN A 314 17.56 1.08 -17.67
CA GLN A 314 16.93 -0.14 -17.18
C GLN A 314 16.83 -0.18 -15.64
N ALA A 315 17.85 0.30 -14.93
CA ALA A 315 17.83 0.38 -13.46
C ALA A 315 16.70 1.30 -12.95
N TYR A 316 16.58 2.50 -13.53
CA TYR A 316 15.53 3.46 -13.15
C TYR A 316 14.14 3.04 -13.65
N ASN A 317 14.03 2.42 -14.84
CA ASN A 317 12.78 1.86 -15.35
C ASN A 317 12.31 0.64 -14.54
N ARG A 318 13.22 -0.15 -13.96
CA ARG A 318 12.84 -1.18 -12.97
C ARG A 318 12.27 -0.53 -11.71
N MET A 319 12.97 0.44 -11.13
CA MET A 319 12.49 1.19 -9.96
C MET A 319 11.12 1.85 -10.21
N TYR A 320 10.87 2.37 -11.42
CA TYR A 320 9.57 2.87 -11.85
C TYR A 320 8.48 1.76 -11.92
N LYS A 321 8.79 0.60 -12.48
CA LYS A 321 7.81 -0.48 -12.65
C LYS A 321 7.53 -1.31 -11.40
N THR A 322 8.49 -1.37 -10.47
CA THR A 322 8.42 -2.24 -9.28
C THR A 322 8.25 -1.45 -7.98
N GLY A 323 8.59 -0.16 -7.98
CA GLY A 323 8.67 0.64 -6.76
C GLY A 323 9.81 0.26 -5.81
N GLU A 324 10.62 -0.74 -6.14
CA GLU A 324 11.78 -1.15 -5.34
C GLU A 324 12.89 -0.11 -5.45
N PRO A 325 13.52 0.28 -4.34
CA PRO A 325 14.62 1.24 -4.38
C PRO A 325 15.87 0.61 -5.01
N LEU A 326 16.58 1.43 -5.78
CA LEU A 326 17.88 1.14 -6.32
C LEU A 326 18.93 1.37 -5.23
N ILE A 327 19.49 0.33 -4.64
CA ILE A 327 20.52 0.47 -3.58
C ILE A 327 21.91 0.20 -4.16
N ASP A 328 22.86 1.07 -3.80
CA ASP A 328 24.30 1.01 -4.08
C ASP A 328 24.65 0.68 -5.54
N PHE A 329 23.90 1.25 -6.49
CA PHE A 329 24.05 0.97 -7.90
C PHE A 329 25.34 1.61 -8.47
N PRO A 330 26.30 0.81 -8.95
CA PRO A 330 27.55 1.33 -9.50
C PRO A 330 27.30 1.93 -10.89
N SER A 331 27.66 3.20 -11.06
CA SER A 331 27.52 3.93 -12.32
C SER A 331 28.73 4.80 -12.62
N GLU A 332 29.19 4.76 -13.87
CA GLU A 332 30.23 5.66 -14.39
C GLU A 332 29.60 7.00 -14.78
N ILE A 333 30.22 8.11 -14.39
CA ILE A 333 29.82 9.46 -14.82
C ILE A 333 31.00 10.24 -15.40
N ILE A 334 30.69 11.14 -16.32
CA ILE A 334 31.58 12.06 -17.02
C ILE A 334 31.41 13.44 -16.40
N ARG A 335 32.49 14.00 -15.85
CA ARG A 335 32.54 15.36 -15.31
C ARG A 335 32.65 16.42 -16.41
N LYS A 336 32.46 17.70 -16.04
CA LYS A 336 32.63 18.85 -16.97
C LYS A 336 34.02 18.95 -17.62
N ASP A 337 35.05 18.40 -16.96
CA ASP A 337 36.43 18.34 -17.47
C ASP A 337 36.70 17.12 -18.40
N GLY A 338 35.68 16.29 -18.64
CA GLY A 338 35.78 15.05 -19.42
C GLY A 338 36.33 13.84 -18.66
N SER A 339 36.68 13.98 -17.38
CA SER A 339 37.14 12.85 -16.57
C SER A 339 35.99 11.89 -16.24
N ARG A 340 36.27 10.58 -16.31
CA ARG A 340 35.35 9.52 -15.87
C ARG A 340 35.63 9.13 -14.42
N ILE A 341 34.57 8.96 -13.63
CA ILE A 341 34.65 8.44 -12.26
C ILE A 341 33.59 7.39 -11.96
N PHE A 342 33.86 6.56 -10.95
CA PHE A 342 32.94 5.54 -10.46
C PHE A 342 32.14 6.10 -9.29
N SER A 343 30.82 6.10 -9.43
CA SER A 343 29.89 6.56 -8.39
C SER A 343 28.88 5.48 -8.02
N GLU A 344 28.67 5.30 -6.73
CA GLU A 344 27.66 4.42 -6.14
C GLU A 344 26.39 5.24 -5.91
N THR A 345 25.27 4.81 -6.49
CA THR A 345 24.01 5.58 -6.46
C THR A 345 22.92 4.79 -5.78
N SER A 346 22.43 5.32 -4.66
CA SER A 346 21.25 4.80 -3.97
C SER A 346 20.07 5.73 -4.25
N ALA A 347 19.09 5.28 -5.03
CA ALA A 347 17.92 6.04 -5.47
C ALA A 347 16.61 5.35 -5.10
N PHE A 348 15.59 6.16 -4.84
CA PHE A 348 14.28 5.77 -4.35
C PHE A 348 13.21 6.45 -5.20
N PRO A 349 12.08 5.80 -5.49
CA PRO A 349 10.98 6.45 -6.21
C PRO A 349 10.39 7.59 -5.38
N ILE A 350 10.11 8.71 -6.03
CA ILE A 350 9.25 9.79 -5.52
C ILE A 350 7.84 9.47 -5.99
N ARG A 351 6.88 9.39 -5.06
CA ARG A 351 5.46 9.17 -5.36
C ARG A 351 4.67 10.44 -5.16
N ASN A 352 3.61 10.63 -5.95
CA ASN A 352 2.60 11.65 -5.72
C ASN A 352 1.55 11.16 -4.70
N ASP A 353 0.54 12.00 -4.43
CA ASP A 353 -0.54 11.72 -3.46
C ASP A 353 -1.46 10.55 -3.85
N LYS A 354 -1.34 10.04 -5.09
CA LYS A 354 -2.01 8.83 -5.60
C LYS A 354 -1.13 7.58 -5.54
N GLY A 355 0.07 7.68 -4.97
CA GLY A 355 1.05 6.60 -4.95
C GLY A 355 1.77 6.36 -6.28
N GLU A 356 1.45 7.08 -7.35
CA GLU A 356 2.10 6.96 -8.66
C GLU A 356 3.53 7.52 -8.59
N ILE A 357 4.47 6.87 -9.27
CA ILE A 357 5.87 7.32 -9.27
C ILE A 357 6.02 8.47 -10.26
N VAL A 358 6.42 9.65 -9.78
CA VAL A 358 6.56 10.89 -10.56
C VAL A 358 8.01 11.34 -10.76
N GLY A 359 8.96 10.64 -10.13
CA GLY A 359 10.37 10.96 -10.21
C GLY A 359 11.20 10.04 -9.32
N PHE A 360 12.47 10.38 -9.13
CA PHE A 360 13.41 9.59 -8.33
C PHE A 360 14.30 10.52 -7.49
N ARG A 361 14.49 10.20 -6.22
CA ARG A 361 15.42 10.90 -5.31
C ARG A 361 16.57 9.98 -4.93
N GLY A 362 17.80 10.47 -4.85
CA GLY A 362 18.93 9.61 -4.52
C GLY A 362 20.16 10.31 -3.99
N ILE A 363 21.03 9.51 -3.38
CA ILE A 363 22.39 9.89 -2.98
C ILE A 363 23.40 9.22 -3.93
N ARG A 364 24.47 9.93 -4.24
CA ARG A 364 25.54 9.51 -5.14
C ARG A 364 26.89 9.74 -4.49
N ARG A 365 27.60 8.66 -4.18
CA ARG A 365 28.91 8.63 -3.53
C ARG A 365 30.02 8.38 -4.55
N ASP A 366 31.14 9.10 -4.48
CA ASP A 366 32.33 8.76 -5.26
C ASP A 366 33.04 7.55 -4.63
N ILE A 367 33.12 6.43 -5.36
CA ILE A 367 33.76 5.19 -4.91
C ILE A 367 35.05 4.88 -5.67
N THR A 368 35.57 5.85 -6.44
CA THR A 368 36.71 5.66 -7.35
C THR A 368 37.95 5.14 -6.63
N GLU A 369 38.27 5.65 -5.44
CA GLU A 369 39.44 5.19 -4.66
C GLU A 369 39.24 3.80 -4.05
N ARG A 370 38.01 3.45 -3.65
CA ARG A 370 37.66 2.11 -3.15
C ARG A 370 37.78 1.07 -4.25
N LYS A 371 37.21 1.35 -5.44
CA LYS A 371 37.28 0.46 -6.60
C LYS A 371 38.72 0.18 -7.04
N LYS A 372 39.60 1.19 -7.07
CA LYS A 372 41.03 1.01 -7.37
C LYS A 372 41.74 0.07 -6.39
N ALA A 373 41.39 0.11 -5.10
CA ALA A 373 42.01 -0.71 -4.07
C ALA A 373 41.50 -2.17 -4.08
N GLU A 374 40.18 -2.36 -4.27
CA GLU A 374 39.57 -3.69 -4.44
C GLU A 374 40.11 -4.38 -5.71
N GLU A 375 40.26 -3.64 -6.81
CA GLU A 375 40.76 -4.16 -8.08
C GLU A 375 42.23 -4.62 -7.99
N ALA A 376 43.09 -3.86 -7.30
CA ALA A 376 44.49 -4.25 -7.10
C ALA A 376 44.65 -5.57 -6.30
N LEU A 377 43.71 -5.87 -5.40
CA LEU A 377 43.66 -7.14 -4.68
C LEU A 377 43.09 -8.26 -5.57
N ARG A 378 42.01 -7.97 -6.31
CA ARG A 378 41.36 -8.88 -7.25
C ARG A 378 42.30 -9.37 -8.34
N GLN A 379 43.06 -8.48 -8.97
CA GLN A 379 44.10 -8.83 -9.97
C GLN A 379 45.13 -9.83 -9.44
N SER A 380 45.47 -9.76 -8.15
CA SER A 380 46.38 -10.71 -7.52
C SER A 380 45.72 -12.08 -7.36
N GLU A 381 44.50 -12.13 -6.81
CA GLU A 381 43.79 -13.40 -6.60
C GLU A 381 43.39 -14.10 -7.92
N GLU A 382 42.90 -13.35 -8.91
CA GLU A 382 42.49 -13.90 -10.21
C GLU A 382 43.66 -14.55 -10.95
N LYS A 383 44.86 -13.96 -10.87
CA LYS A 383 46.08 -14.52 -11.46
C LYS A 383 46.45 -15.90 -10.88
N TYR A 384 46.18 -16.15 -9.60
CA TYR A 384 46.40 -17.46 -8.98
C TYR A 384 45.22 -18.42 -9.22
N ARG A 385 43.99 -17.89 -9.21
CA ARG A 385 42.77 -18.67 -9.40
C ARG A 385 42.66 -19.23 -10.82
N SER A 386 42.91 -18.45 -11.87
CA SER A 386 42.85 -18.91 -13.27
C SER A 386 43.75 -20.12 -13.53
N ILE A 387 44.95 -20.17 -12.96
CA ILE A 387 45.91 -21.27 -13.18
C ILE A 387 45.39 -22.61 -12.62
N LEU A 388 44.56 -22.60 -11.57
CA LEU A 388 43.98 -23.82 -10.96
C LEU A 388 42.56 -24.13 -11.48
N GLU A 389 41.82 -23.12 -11.96
CA GLU A 389 40.49 -23.29 -12.55
C GLU A 389 40.51 -23.82 -13.99
N GLU A 390 41.52 -23.45 -14.77
CA GLU A 390 41.66 -23.87 -16.18
C GLU A 390 42.21 -25.30 -16.33
N MET A 391 42.48 -26.00 -15.22
CA MET A 391 42.87 -27.41 -15.24
C MET A 391 41.64 -28.31 -15.43
N GLU A 392 41.65 -29.14 -16.49
CA GLU A 392 40.50 -29.99 -16.85
C GLU A 392 40.18 -31.09 -15.83
N ASP A 393 41.18 -31.60 -15.12
CA ASP A 393 40.98 -32.62 -14.08
C ASP A 393 40.49 -32.02 -12.75
N SER A 394 39.76 -32.82 -11.97
CA SER A 394 39.15 -32.47 -10.68
C SER A 394 40.20 -32.27 -9.59
N TYR A 395 40.84 -31.10 -9.54
CA TYR A 395 41.75 -30.74 -8.45
C TYR A 395 40.96 -30.42 -7.18
N PHE A 396 41.37 -30.97 -6.04
CA PHE A 396 40.80 -30.66 -4.74
C PHE A 396 41.86 -30.69 -3.65
N GLU A 397 41.57 -30.04 -2.53
CA GLU A 397 42.34 -30.10 -1.30
C GLU A 397 41.39 -30.45 -0.16
N VAL A 398 41.89 -31.16 0.85
CA VAL A 398 41.19 -31.52 2.09
C VAL A 398 42.03 -31.16 3.31
N ASP A 399 41.41 -31.02 4.48
CA ASP A 399 42.10 -31.00 5.77
C ASP A 399 42.60 -32.39 6.20
N LEU A 400 43.23 -32.49 7.37
CA LEU A 400 43.70 -33.76 7.94
C LEU A 400 42.58 -34.71 8.39
N GLY A 401 41.35 -34.22 8.57
CA GLY A 401 40.15 -35.04 8.77
C GLY A 401 39.54 -35.57 7.47
N GLY A 402 40.05 -35.17 6.31
CA GLY A 402 39.52 -35.51 5.00
C GLY A 402 38.35 -34.64 4.55
N HIS A 403 38.13 -33.48 5.17
CA HIS A 403 37.12 -32.49 4.76
C HIS A 403 37.67 -31.64 3.64
N ILE A 404 36.98 -31.56 2.49
CA ILE A 404 37.44 -30.73 1.37
C ILE A 404 37.57 -29.26 1.83
N ILE A 405 38.61 -28.54 1.40
CA ILE A 405 38.89 -27.13 1.72
C ILE A 405 39.12 -26.29 0.46
N PHE A 406 39.46 -26.93 -0.66
CA PHE A 406 39.47 -26.34 -1.99
C PHE A 406 39.02 -27.37 -3.02
N ALA A 407 38.38 -26.94 -4.10
CA ALA A 407 37.96 -27.79 -5.19
C ALA A 407 37.87 -26.93 -6.45
N ASN A 408 38.61 -27.25 -7.51
CA ASN A 408 38.48 -26.54 -8.78
C ASN A 408 37.11 -26.80 -9.43
N SER A 409 36.79 -26.05 -10.48
CA SER A 409 35.46 -26.14 -11.09
C SER A 409 35.15 -27.52 -11.69
N SER A 410 36.16 -28.34 -12.04
CA SER A 410 35.93 -29.72 -12.47
C SER A 410 35.44 -30.61 -11.32
N THR A 411 36.04 -30.55 -10.14
CA THR A 411 35.60 -31.33 -8.97
C THR A 411 34.15 -31.05 -8.58
N CYS A 412 33.73 -29.78 -8.59
CA CYS A 412 32.40 -29.36 -8.17
C CYS A 412 31.31 -29.85 -9.13
N ARG A 413 31.55 -29.70 -10.45
CA ARG A 413 30.67 -30.26 -11.52
C ARG A 413 30.47 -31.76 -11.35
N ASN A 414 31.58 -32.45 -11.08
CA ASN A 414 31.66 -33.91 -11.08
C ASN A 414 30.93 -34.56 -9.88
N LEU A 415 30.92 -33.92 -8.72
CA LEU A 415 30.22 -34.41 -7.53
C LEU A 415 28.80 -33.84 -7.36
N GLY A 416 28.40 -32.84 -8.15
CA GLY A 416 27.09 -32.20 -8.05
C GLY A 416 26.88 -31.33 -6.80
N TYR A 417 27.94 -31.07 -6.04
CA TYR A 417 27.92 -30.11 -4.93
C TYR A 417 28.46 -28.76 -5.42
N PRO A 418 27.83 -27.63 -5.04
CA PRO A 418 28.46 -26.33 -5.18
C PRO A 418 29.72 -26.28 -4.31
N ARG A 419 30.71 -25.49 -4.74
CA ARG A 419 32.06 -25.52 -4.16
C ARG A 419 32.03 -25.26 -2.66
N GLU A 420 31.18 -24.34 -2.22
CA GLU A 420 31.10 -23.79 -0.88
C GLU A 420 30.56 -24.80 0.14
N GLU A 421 29.82 -25.82 -0.33
CA GLU A 421 29.32 -26.92 0.50
C GLU A 421 30.21 -28.15 0.43
N LEU A 422 30.84 -28.38 -0.74
CA LEU A 422 31.88 -29.38 -0.87
C LEU A 422 33.06 -29.01 0.04
N ILE A 423 33.42 -27.72 0.11
CA ILE A 423 34.26 -27.14 1.16
C ILE A 423 33.59 -27.39 2.53
N GLY A 424 34.34 -27.97 3.47
CA GLY A 424 33.87 -28.46 4.76
C GLY A 424 33.40 -29.92 4.76
N MET A 425 33.16 -30.54 3.60
CA MET A 425 32.58 -31.88 3.54
C MET A 425 33.64 -32.98 3.62
N SER A 426 33.51 -33.87 4.61
CA SER A 426 34.33 -35.09 4.67
C SER A 426 34.10 -35.92 3.43
N TYR A 427 35.18 -36.41 2.81
CA TYR A 427 35.06 -37.19 1.57
C TYR A 427 34.12 -38.40 1.73
N LYS A 428 34.04 -38.98 2.93
CA LYS A 428 33.14 -40.09 3.27
C LYS A 428 31.66 -39.75 3.10
N GLY A 429 31.27 -38.47 3.21
CA GLY A 429 29.89 -38.02 3.07
C GLY A 429 29.36 -38.07 1.64
N PHE A 430 30.25 -38.01 0.64
CA PHE A 430 29.93 -38.18 -0.78
C PHE A 430 30.59 -39.45 -1.37
N THR A 431 30.94 -40.42 -0.54
CA THR A 431 31.43 -41.74 -0.96
C THR A 431 30.37 -42.78 -0.60
N ALA A 432 30.19 -43.81 -1.43
CA ALA A 432 29.33 -44.94 -1.05
C ALA A 432 29.86 -45.62 0.23
N GLU A 433 28.95 -46.05 1.10
CA GLU A 433 29.30 -46.51 2.46
C GLU A 433 30.29 -47.71 2.44
N ASP A 434 30.19 -48.58 1.43
CA ASP A 434 31.09 -49.72 1.19
C ASP A 434 32.51 -49.31 0.72
N ASP A 435 32.71 -48.13 0.12
CA ASP A 435 34.00 -47.65 -0.41
C ASP A 435 34.78 -46.78 0.60
N ALA A 436 34.11 -46.23 1.62
CA ALA A 436 34.63 -45.18 2.50
C ALA A 436 35.82 -45.62 3.39
N GLU A 437 35.88 -46.89 3.81
CA GLU A 437 37.01 -47.46 4.57
C GLU A 437 38.27 -47.65 3.71
N SER A 438 38.10 -48.04 2.45
CA SER A 438 39.20 -48.30 1.53
C SER A 438 40.02 -47.03 1.27
N VAL A 439 39.34 -45.89 1.09
CA VAL A 439 40.01 -44.61 0.84
C VAL A 439 40.65 -44.02 2.10
N PHE A 440 40.08 -44.27 3.28
CA PHE A 440 40.70 -43.82 4.55
C PHE A 440 42.11 -44.38 4.74
N ARG A 441 42.29 -45.65 4.39
CA ARG A 441 43.56 -46.37 4.49
C ARG A 441 44.67 -45.71 3.67
N ILE A 442 44.32 -45.27 2.46
CA ILE A 442 45.23 -44.62 1.50
C ILE A 442 45.69 -43.25 2.02
N PHE A 443 44.78 -42.43 2.56
CA PHE A 443 45.12 -41.11 3.09
C PHE A 443 46.03 -41.20 4.33
N ASN A 444 45.77 -42.15 5.23
CA ASN A 444 46.58 -42.34 6.43
C ASN A 444 48.03 -42.82 6.12
N GLU A 445 48.22 -43.65 5.08
CA GLU A 445 49.56 -44.07 4.64
C GLU A 445 50.39 -42.88 4.12
N VAL A 446 49.78 -42.00 3.32
CA VAL A 446 50.40 -40.76 2.81
C VAL A 446 50.79 -39.82 3.97
N TYR A 447 49.99 -39.77 5.04
CA TYR A 447 50.27 -38.96 6.21
C TYR A 447 51.51 -39.43 6.99
N GLN A 448 51.55 -40.71 7.37
CA GLN A 448 52.63 -41.25 8.21
C GLN A 448 53.98 -41.29 7.49
N THR A 449 53.98 -41.54 6.19
CA THR A 449 55.21 -41.66 5.37
C THR A 449 55.63 -40.36 4.70
N SER A 450 54.77 -39.34 4.70
CA SER A 450 54.92 -38.12 3.88
C SER A 450 55.12 -38.37 2.37
N THR A 451 54.77 -39.56 1.86
CA THR A 451 55.00 -39.98 0.48
C THR A 451 53.66 -40.05 -0.29
N PRO A 452 53.48 -39.35 -1.42
CA PRO A 452 52.20 -39.30 -2.15
C PRO A 452 51.74 -40.64 -2.78
N ASN A 453 50.43 -40.83 -2.91
CA ASN A 453 49.78 -41.99 -3.54
C ASN A 453 49.00 -41.57 -4.81
N LYS A 454 48.86 -42.43 -5.82
CA LYS A 454 48.37 -42.06 -7.16
C LYS A 454 47.45 -43.12 -7.80
N GLY A 455 46.23 -42.72 -8.16
CA GLY A 455 45.36 -43.38 -9.15
C GLY A 455 44.50 -44.53 -8.62
N PHE A 456 43.36 -44.24 -7.96
CA PHE A 456 42.38 -45.26 -7.53
C PHE A 456 40.92 -44.81 -7.76
N PRO A 457 39.97 -45.72 -8.08
CA PRO A 457 38.57 -45.39 -8.33
C PRO A 457 37.61 -45.68 -7.17
N TRP A 458 36.44 -45.02 -7.15
CA TRP A 458 35.37 -45.18 -6.15
C TRP A 458 33.99 -44.66 -6.61
N LYS A 459 32.93 -45.13 -5.96
CA LYS A 459 31.55 -44.66 -6.17
C LYS A 459 31.24 -43.43 -5.31
N THR A 460 30.81 -42.34 -5.95
CA THR A 460 30.57 -41.05 -5.31
C THR A 460 29.07 -40.77 -5.17
N ILE A 461 28.57 -40.57 -3.95
CA ILE A 461 27.17 -40.15 -3.73
C ILE A 461 27.09 -38.64 -3.89
N ARG A 462 26.37 -38.21 -4.93
CA ARG A 462 26.10 -36.81 -5.22
C ARG A 462 25.09 -36.25 -4.21
N LYS A 463 25.04 -34.93 -4.05
CA LYS A 463 24.29 -34.28 -2.96
C LYS A 463 22.79 -34.63 -2.93
N ASP A 464 22.20 -34.81 -4.10
CA ASP A 464 20.81 -35.19 -4.31
C ASP A 464 20.49 -36.65 -3.93
N GLY A 465 21.47 -37.41 -3.41
CA GLY A 465 21.34 -38.83 -3.10
C GLY A 465 21.47 -39.75 -4.31
N SER A 466 21.66 -39.19 -5.52
CA SER A 466 22.07 -39.97 -6.68
C SER A 466 23.54 -40.40 -6.55
N TYR A 467 23.99 -41.30 -7.41
CA TYR A 467 25.38 -41.75 -7.40
C TYR A 467 26.07 -41.56 -8.74
N GLY A 468 27.32 -41.13 -8.66
CA GLY A 468 28.33 -41.14 -9.70
C GLY A 468 29.52 -42.03 -9.34
N PHE A 469 30.62 -41.87 -10.10
CA PHE A 469 31.86 -42.61 -9.87
C PHE A 469 33.07 -41.77 -10.30
N ALA A 470 34.21 -41.88 -9.61
CA ALA A 470 35.41 -41.11 -9.92
C ALA A 470 36.73 -41.88 -9.75
N GLU A 471 37.84 -41.38 -10.33
CA GLU A 471 39.22 -41.93 -10.24
C GLU A 471 40.22 -40.84 -9.78
N THR A 472 41.12 -41.10 -8.80
CA THR A 472 41.81 -40.04 -8.00
C THR A 472 43.29 -40.31 -7.58
N SER A 473 44.12 -39.26 -7.41
CA SER A 473 45.49 -39.25 -6.82
C SER A 473 45.66 -38.24 -5.66
N VAL A 474 46.56 -38.42 -4.67
CA VAL A 474 46.64 -37.59 -3.42
C VAL A 474 48.07 -37.36 -2.85
N SER A 475 48.35 -36.18 -2.28
CA SER A 475 49.60 -35.74 -1.61
C SER A 475 49.33 -34.80 -0.41
N LEU A 476 50.34 -34.35 0.36
CA LEU A 476 50.16 -33.50 1.56
C LEU A 476 50.09 -31.97 1.28
N LEU A 477 49.41 -31.23 2.18
CA LEU A 477 49.23 -29.77 2.20
C LEU A 477 49.75 -29.15 3.52
N ARG A 478 50.32 -27.93 3.46
CA ARG A 478 50.95 -27.22 4.60
C ARG A 478 50.57 -25.73 4.65
N ASN A 479 50.58 -25.13 5.85
CA ASN A 479 50.29 -23.70 6.07
C ASN A 479 51.53 -22.78 6.00
N ASP A 480 51.33 -21.46 6.11
CA ASP A 480 52.37 -20.42 6.09
C ASP A 480 53.42 -20.53 7.21
N LYS A 481 53.16 -21.36 8.23
CA LYS A 481 54.09 -21.67 9.33
C LYS A 481 54.83 -23.00 9.12
N GLY A 482 54.56 -23.73 8.04
CA GLY A 482 55.20 -24.99 7.64
C GLY A 482 54.52 -26.28 8.18
N GLU A 483 53.45 -26.14 8.96
CA GLU A 483 52.74 -27.23 9.62
C GLU A 483 51.88 -28.01 8.60
N ILE A 484 51.76 -29.33 8.75
CA ILE A 484 50.84 -30.13 7.90
C ILE A 484 49.41 -29.80 8.33
N ILE A 485 48.59 -29.36 7.37
CA ILE A 485 47.18 -29.01 7.60
C ILE A 485 46.21 -29.85 6.79
N GLY A 486 46.67 -30.66 5.84
CA GLY A 486 45.79 -31.48 5.04
C GLY A 486 46.44 -32.28 3.91
N PHE A 487 45.65 -32.57 2.89
CA PHE A 487 46.03 -33.27 1.67
C PHE A 487 45.50 -32.53 0.44
N ARG A 488 46.05 -32.83 -0.74
CA ARG A 488 45.57 -32.35 -2.05
C ARG A 488 45.61 -33.45 -3.09
N GLY A 489 44.58 -33.51 -3.92
CA GLY A 489 44.36 -34.58 -4.89
C GLY A 489 43.72 -34.12 -6.20
N VAL A 490 43.65 -35.04 -7.17
CA VAL A 490 43.19 -34.79 -8.55
C VAL A 490 42.40 -35.99 -9.09
N GLY A 491 41.23 -35.81 -9.74
CA GLY A 491 40.39 -36.90 -10.29
C GLY A 491 39.37 -36.59 -11.42
N ARG A 492 38.40 -37.49 -11.76
CA ARG A 492 37.53 -37.43 -12.99
C ARG A 492 36.19 -38.22 -12.87
N ASP A 493 35.03 -37.81 -13.45
CA ASP A 493 33.62 -38.35 -13.25
C ASP A 493 32.84 -38.85 -14.52
N ILE A 494 31.72 -39.60 -14.35
CA ILE A 494 30.96 -40.37 -15.37
C ILE A 494 29.39 -40.54 -15.20
N THR A 495 28.55 -39.55 -14.85
CA THR A 495 27.19 -39.82 -14.26
C THR A 495 25.86 -39.40 -14.94
N GLU A 496 25.71 -38.22 -15.56
CA GLU A 496 24.45 -37.39 -15.71
C GLU A 496 23.20 -37.98 -16.44
N ARG A 497 23.20 -39.28 -16.74
CA ARG A 497 22.28 -40.02 -17.62
C ARG A 497 20.86 -40.30 -17.05
N MET A 498 20.36 -39.60 -16.02
CA MET A 498 19.43 -40.23 -15.05
C MET A 498 18.05 -39.59 -14.74
N GLN A 499 17.93 -38.30 -14.40
CA GLN A 499 16.88 -37.84 -13.46
C GLN A 499 16.31 -36.44 -13.81
N MET A 500 15.15 -36.34 -14.50
CA MET A 500 14.58 -35.03 -14.94
C MET A 500 13.03 -34.79 -14.89
N GLU A 501 12.16 -35.65 -14.30
CA GLU A 501 10.72 -35.68 -14.69
C GLU A 501 9.58 -35.33 -13.66
N GLU A 502 9.80 -35.10 -12.35
CA GLU A 502 8.72 -35.35 -11.33
C GLU A 502 7.80 -34.16 -10.87
N ALA A 503 8.20 -32.88 -10.89
CA ALA A 503 7.76 -31.90 -9.86
C ALA A 503 6.56 -30.94 -10.11
N LEU A 504 5.91 -30.89 -11.28
CA LEU A 504 5.06 -29.74 -11.71
C LEU A 504 3.64 -29.61 -11.06
N ARG A 505 3.20 -30.50 -10.16
CA ARG A 505 1.78 -30.93 -10.13
C ARG A 505 0.85 -30.42 -9.00
N GLU A 506 1.30 -29.68 -7.99
CA GLU A 506 0.51 -29.50 -6.73
C GLU A 506 -0.26 -28.17 -6.51
N SER A 507 0.07 -27.06 -7.17
CA SER A 507 -0.37 -25.73 -6.69
C SER A 507 -1.82 -25.32 -7.03
N GLU A 508 -2.44 -25.86 -8.08
CA GLU A 508 -3.69 -25.29 -8.67
C GLU A 508 -4.97 -25.54 -7.81
N LYS A 509 -4.89 -26.39 -6.79
CA LYS A 509 -6.07 -27.07 -6.23
C LYS A 509 -6.85 -26.30 -5.16
N LYS A 510 -6.35 -25.16 -4.67
CA LYS A 510 -6.78 -24.57 -3.38
C LYS A 510 -7.81 -23.44 -3.46
N LEU A 511 -7.84 -22.67 -4.56
CA LEU A 511 -8.69 -21.48 -4.69
C LEU A 511 -10.17 -21.77 -5.01
N ARG A 512 -10.50 -22.99 -5.46
CA ARG A 512 -11.82 -23.31 -6.03
C ARG A 512 -12.97 -23.43 -5.03
N LEU A 513 -12.67 -23.74 -3.76
CA LEU A 513 -13.66 -24.27 -2.79
C LEU A 513 -14.53 -23.22 -2.08
N ILE A 514 -14.19 -21.93 -2.14
CA ILE A 514 -14.87 -20.89 -1.33
C ILE A 514 -16.16 -20.39 -2.01
N SER A 515 -16.16 -20.26 -3.34
CA SER A 515 -17.28 -19.68 -4.10
C SER A 515 -18.53 -20.58 -4.15
N GLU A 516 -18.37 -21.90 -3.95
CA GLU A 516 -19.38 -22.90 -4.29
C GLU A 516 -20.49 -23.09 -3.23
N ASN A 517 -20.54 -22.30 -2.14
CA ASN A 517 -21.34 -22.61 -0.93
C ASN A 517 -22.27 -21.48 -0.37
N SER A 518 -22.66 -20.46 -1.16
CA SER A 518 -23.58 -19.38 -0.70
C SER A 518 -25.09 -19.70 -0.85
N ARG A 519 -25.97 -18.93 -0.19
CA ARG A 519 -27.44 -19.13 -0.13
C ARG A 519 -28.31 -18.09 -0.84
N ASP A 520 -27.95 -16.81 -0.81
CA ASP A 520 -28.58 -15.83 -1.71
C ASP A 520 -27.97 -16.02 -3.12
N ILE A 521 -28.66 -15.61 -4.19
CA ILE A 521 -28.12 -15.76 -5.55
C ILE A 521 -26.97 -14.77 -5.77
N ILE A 522 -25.73 -15.18 -5.53
CA ILE A 522 -24.55 -14.37 -5.86
C ILE A 522 -24.24 -14.51 -7.35
N CYS A 523 -24.12 -13.39 -8.03
CA CYS A 523 -23.77 -13.29 -9.45
C CYS A 523 -22.62 -12.30 -9.65
N LEU A 524 -21.70 -12.62 -10.55
CA LEU A 524 -20.75 -11.68 -11.17
C LEU A 524 -21.19 -11.45 -12.61
N HIS A 525 -21.32 -10.18 -13.00
CA HIS A 525 -21.71 -9.74 -14.33
C HIS A 525 -20.55 -9.02 -15.03
N ALA A 526 -20.51 -9.09 -16.35
CA ALA A 526 -19.71 -8.21 -17.18
C ALA A 526 -20.32 -6.79 -17.23
N PRO A 527 -19.58 -5.78 -17.75
CA PRO A 527 -20.09 -4.42 -17.88
C PRO A 527 -21.32 -4.27 -18.80
N ASP A 528 -21.62 -5.26 -19.65
CA ASP A 528 -22.85 -5.33 -20.47
C ASP A 528 -24.03 -6.03 -19.75
N HIS A 529 -23.89 -6.26 -18.45
CA HIS A 529 -24.80 -6.97 -17.54
C HIS A 529 -24.97 -8.47 -17.79
N SER A 530 -24.27 -9.08 -18.76
CA SER A 530 -24.27 -10.54 -18.93
C SER A 530 -23.60 -11.24 -17.74
N TYR A 531 -24.11 -12.42 -17.35
CA TYR A 531 -23.54 -13.18 -16.23
C TYR A 531 -22.18 -13.81 -16.60
N ILE A 532 -21.08 -13.44 -15.92
CA ILE A 532 -19.78 -14.12 -16.01
C ILE A 532 -19.78 -15.39 -15.15
N TYR A 533 -20.33 -15.28 -13.93
CA TYR A 533 -20.43 -16.37 -12.97
C TYR A 533 -21.72 -16.24 -12.17
N VAL A 534 -22.37 -17.37 -11.91
CA VAL A 534 -23.55 -17.46 -11.05
C VAL A 534 -23.29 -18.56 -10.03
N SER A 535 -23.57 -18.28 -8.76
CA SER A 535 -23.45 -19.28 -7.69
C SER A 535 -24.58 -20.33 -7.76
N PRO A 536 -24.39 -21.55 -7.23
CA PRO A 536 -25.39 -22.63 -7.29
C PRO A 536 -26.79 -22.29 -6.75
N ALA A 537 -26.93 -21.26 -5.92
CA ALA A 537 -28.19 -20.83 -5.31
C ALA A 537 -29.28 -20.39 -6.32
N CYS A 538 -28.92 -20.00 -7.55
CA CYS A 538 -29.90 -19.66 -8.60
C CYS A 538 -30.88 -20.81 -8.89
N LYS A 539 -30.42 -22.05 -8.69
CA LYS A 539 -31.19 -23.27 -8.92
C LYS A 539 -32.36 -23.43 -7.96
N GLU A 540 -32.20 -23.05 -6.69
CA GLU A 540 -33.26 -23.20 -5.69
C GLU A 540 -34.30 -22.08 -5.78
N ILE A 541 -33.86 -20.84 -6.01
CA ILE A 541 -34.73 -19.66 -5.98
C ILE A 541 -35.41 -19.41 -7.33
N LEU A 542 -34.70 -19.54 -8.45
CA LEU A 542 -35.23 -19.29 -9.80
C LEU A 542 -35.50 -20.56 -10.62
N GLY A 543 -34.89 -21.69 -10.26
CA GLY A 543 -35.04 -22.97 -10.95
C GLY A 543 -34.05 -23.23 -12.09
N TYR A 544 -33.06 -22.36 -12.31
CA TYR A 544 -32.05 -22.47 -13.39
C TYR A 544 -30.71 -23.00 -12.87
N GLU A 545 -30.02 -23.85 -13.62
CA GLU A 545 -28.63 -24.23 -13.30
C GLU A 545 -27.67 -23.04 -13.58
N PRO A 546 -26.55 -22.90 -12.85
CA PRO A 546 -25.59 -21.82 -13.09
C PRO A 546 -25.10 -21.70 -14.53
N ASP A 547 -24.75 -22.83 -15.16
CA ASP A 547 -24.26 -22.89 -16.54
C ASP A 547 -25.34 -22.51 -17.58
N GLU A 548 -26.63 -22.54 -17.22
CA GLU A 548 -27.73 -22.08 -18.08
C GLU A 548 -27.90 -20.55 -18.03
N LEU A 549 -27.42 -19.89 -16.97
CA LEU A 549 -27.46 -18.44 -16.83
C LEU A 549 -26.14 -17.77 -17.22
N ALA A 550 -25.01 -18.46 -17.09
CA ALA A 550 -23.71 -17.95 -17.53
C ALA A 550 -23.72 -17.56 -19.02
N GLY A 551 -23.29 -16.33 -19.32
CA GLY A 551 -23.33 -15.70 -20.64
C GLY A 551 -24.68 -15.07 -21.03
N THR A 552 -25.75 -15.24 -20.23
CA THR A 552 -27.08 -14.67 -20.51
C THR A 552 -27.30 -13.33 -19.79
N ASN A 553 -28.34 -12.59 -20.17
CA ASN A 553 -28.66 -11.28 -19.58
C ASN A 553 -29.92 -11.36 -18.69
N PRO A 554 -29.89 -10.82 -17.44
CA PRO A 554 -31.00 -10.92 -16.49
C PRO A 554 -32.32 -10.28 -16.96
N TRP A 555 -32.27 -9.27 -17.84
CA TRP A 555 -33.48 -8.54 -18.27
C TRP A 555 -34.51 -9.43 -18.98
N GLU A 556 -34.09 -10.54 -19.58
CA GLU A 556 -34.98 -11.50 -20.28
C GLU A 556 -35.92 -12.29 -19.35
N LEU A 557 -35.66 -12.27 -18.04
CA LEU A 557 -36.45 -12.97 -17.02
C LEU A 557 -37.38 -12.05 -16.23
N VAL A 558 -37.19 -10.74 -16.30
CA VAL A 558 -38.02 -9.76 -15.58
C VAL A 558 -39.38 -9.60 -16.27
N HIS A 559 -40.45 -9.32 -15.51
CA HIS A 559 -41.77 -9.08 -16.09
C HIS A 559 -41.75 -7.82 -16.96
N PRO A 560 -42.25 -7.85 -18.22
CA PRO A 560 -42.08 -6.73 -19.16
C PRO A 560 -42.58 -5.38 -18.65
N GLU A 561 -43.64 -5.36 -17.84
CA GLU A 561 -44.18 -4.14 -17.22
C GLU A 561 -43.27 -3.52 -16.15
N ASP A 562 -42.33 -4.29 -15.59
CA ASP A 562 -41.41 -3.83 -14.56
C ASP A 562 -40.06 -3.40 -15.17
N ILE A 563 -39.67 -3.94 -16.34
CA ILE A 563 -38.35 -3.73 -16.98
C ILE A 563 -37.97 -2.25 -17.12
N GLU A 564 -38.82 -1.41 -17.73
CA GLU A 564 -38.47 0.01 -17.97
C GLU A 564 -38.30 0.80 -16.66
N ALA A 565 -39.10 0.51 -15.64
CA ALA A 565 -39.00 1.16 -14.33
C ALA A 565 -37.66 0.83 -13.67
N LEU A 566 -37.26 -0.44 -13.71
CA LEU A 566 -36.01 -0.96 -13.14
C LEU A 566 -34.78 -0.48 -13.89
N GLN A 567 -34.83 -0.42 -15.22
CA GLN A 567 -33.74 0.08 -16.05
C GLN A 567 -33.49 1.56 -15.78
N LYS A 568 -34.56 2.36 -15.70
CA LYS A 568 -34.42 3.78 -15.37
C LYS A 568 -33.86 3.98 -13.96
N GLU A 569 -34.43 3.31 -12.97
CA GLU A 569 -34.04 3.48 -11.57
C GLU A 569 -32.62 2.95 -11.30
N GLY A 570 -32.23 1.85 -11.93
CA GLY A 570 -30.86 1.32 -11.85
C GLY A 570 -29.82 2.11 -12.64
N GLN A 571 -30.21 2.78 -13.73
CA GLN A 571 -29.30 3.63 -14.51
C GLN A 571 -29.08 5.01 -13.85
N GLU A 572 -30.13 5.59 -13.25
CA GLU A 572 -29.99 6.79 -12.41
C GLU A 572 -29.14 6.47 -11.17
N LYS A 573 -29.29 5.28 -10.56
CA LYS A 573 -28.57 4.86 -9.34
C LYS A 573 -27.21 4.16 -9.54
N ALA A 574 -26.71 4.05 -10.77
CA ALA A 574 -25.33 3.61 -11.04
C ALA A 574 -24.44 4.76 -11.54
N LEU A 575 -25.02 5.82 -12.11
CA LEU A 575 -24.29 6.95 -12.68
C LEU A 575 -23.55 7.78 -11.63
N GLN A 576 -24.07 7.79 -10.41
CA GLN A 576 -23.60 8.57 -9.30
C GLN A 576 -22.77 7.69 -8.32
N GLY A 577 -22.86 6.34 -8.42
CA GLY A 577 -22.00 5.30 -7.80
C GLY A 577 -22.56 4.29 -6.76
N LEU A 578 -23.79 4.37 -6.22
CA LEU A 578 -24.24 3.51 -5.10
C LEU A 578 -24.88 2.15 -5.48
N PRO A 579 -25.02 1.23 -4.49
CA PRO A 579 -25.77 -0.01 -4.66
C PRO A 579 -27.25 0.19 -4.99
N VAL A 580 -27.72 -0.53 -6.02
CA VAL A 580 -29.06 -0.40 -6.58
C VAL A 580 -30.03 -1.40 -5.93
N PHE A 581 -31.09 -0.90 -5.26
CA PHE A 581 -32.15 -1.70 -4.62
C PHE A 581 -33.44 -1.66 -5.43
N LEU A 582 -33.98 -2.82 -5.84
CA LEU A 582 -35.15 -2.89 -6.71
C LEU A 582 -36.07 -4.08 -6.41
N SER A 583 -37.40 -3.86 -6.36
CA SER A 583 -38.41 -4.92 -6.28
C SER A 583 -39.15 -5.10 -7.59
N TYR A 584 -39.23 -6.32 -8.11
CA TYR A 584 -39.78 -6.61 -9.43
C TYR A 584 -40.29 -8.04 -9.58
N ARG A 585 -41.29 -8.25 -10.43
CA ARG A 585 -41.67 -9.61 -10.82
C ARG A 585 -40.56 -10.21 -11.69
N ILE A 586 -39.94 -11.29 -11.23
CA ILE A 586 -39.09 -12.14 -12.08
C ILE A 586 -39.83 -13.44 -12.43
N ARG A 587 -39.53 -13.99 -13.59
CA ARG A 587 -40.01 -15.27 -14.06
C ARG A 587 -39.09 -16.38 -13.57
N LYS A 588 -39.63 -17.31 -12.79
CA LYS A 588 -39.00 -18.60 -12.50
C LYS A 588 -38.91 -19.45 -13.78
N LYS A 589 -38.04 -20.47 -13.82
CA LYS A 589 -37.95 -21.43 -14.95
C LYS A 589 -39.28 -22.16 -15.21
N SER A 590 -40.17 -22.22 -14.22
CA SER A 590 -41.55 -22.72 -14.34
C SER A 590 -42.49 -21.83 -15.15
N GLY A 591 -42.11 -20.58 -15.46
CA GLY A 591 -42.93 -19.59 -16.15
C GLY A 591 -43.79 -18.71 -15.24
N GLU A 592 -43.85 -19.01 -13.94
CA GLU A 592 -44.54 -18.19 -12.94
C GLU A 592 -43.75 -16.91 -12.63
N TYR A 593 -44.47 -15.80 -12.47
CA TYR A 593 -43.91 -14.54 -12.00
C TYR A 593 -44.08 -14.40 -10.50
N ILE A 594 -42.95 -14.29 -9.82
CA ILE A 594 -42.83 -14.01 -8.40
C ILE A 594 -42.20 -12.63 -8.19
N TRP A 595 -42.64 -11.90 -7.18
CA TRP A 595 -42.03 -10.62 -6.83
C TRP A 595 -40.69 -10.87 -6.14
N LEU A 596 -39.57 -10.42 -6.73
CA LEU A 596 -38.27 -10.35 -6.10
C LEU A 596 -37.94 -8.96 -5.53
N GLU A 597 -36.85 -8.90 -4.76
CA GLU A 597 -36.10 -7.74 -4.30
C GLU A 597 -34.58 -8.03 -4.46
N SER A 598 -33.79 -7.12 -5.03
CA SER A 598 -32.36 -7.33 -5.35
C SER A 598 -31.46 -6.13 -5.04
N ILE A 599 -30.15 -6.40 -4.88
CA ILE A 599 -29.06 -5.44 -4.60
C ILE A 599 -27.88 -5.68 -5.56
N SER A 600 -27.33 -4.65 -6.20
CA SER A 600 -26.17 -4.77 -7.12
C SER A 600 -25.13 -3.66 -6.92
N GLN A 601 -23.84 -3.94 -7.12
CA GLN A 601 -22.70 -3.01 -6.99
C GLN A 601 -21.66 -3.23 -8.10
N MET A 602 -20.94 -2.16 -8.51
CA MET A 602 -19.94 -2.19 -9.60
C MET A 602 -18.52 -2.56 -9.10
N LEU A 603 -17.70 -3.14 -9.99
CA LEU A 603 -16.26 -3.41 -9.81
C LEU A 603 -15.46 -2.62 -10.86
N GLU A 604 -14.30 -2.08 -10.48
CA GLU A 604 -13.42 -1.27 -11.34
C GLU A 604 -11.95 -1.76 -11.29
N ASP A 605 -11.14 -1.38 -12.28
CA ASP A 605 -9.68 -1.56 -12.26
C ASP A 605 -8.94 -0.37 -11.61
N ASP A 606 -7.62 -0.54 -11.36
CA ASP A 606 -6.75 0.49 -10.73
C ASP A 606 -6.69 1.84 -11.49
N ALA A 607 -7.28 1.93 -12.69
CA ALA A 607 -7.37 3.13 -13.50
C ALA A 607 -8.80 3.73 -13.57
N GLY A 608 -9.74 3.21 -12.78
CA GLY A 608 -11.13 3.67 -12.72
C GLY A 608 -12.01 3.20 -13.88
N SER A 609 -11.67 2.08 -14.54
CA SER A 609 -12.49 1.50 -15.61
C SER A 609 -13.34 0.34 -15.09
N ALA A 610 -14.65 0.39 -15.31
CA ALA A 610 -15.58 -0.64 -14.84
C ALA A 610 -15.28 -2.03 -15.44
N LEU A 611 -14.94 -2.99 -14.57
CA LEU A 611 -14.68 -4.40 -14.86
C LEU A 611 -15.94 -5.27 -14.83
N GLY A 612 -17.00 -4.88 -14.10
CA GLY A 612 -18.23 -5.66 -14.00
C GLY A 612 -19.13 -5.25 -12.84
N PHE A 613 -20.08 -6.12 -12.45
CA PHE A 613 -20.97 -5.92 -11.30
C PHE A 613 -21.12 -7.19 -10.46
N VAL A 614 -21.33 -7.07 -9.15
CA VAL A 614 -21.70 -8.18 -8.25
C VAL A 614 -23.11 -7.94 -7.67
N THR A 615 -23.97 -8.97 -7.68
CA THR A 615 -25.41 -8.85 -7.39
C THR A 615 -25.93 -9.96 -6.44
N SER A 616 -27.00 -9.67 -5.68
CA SER A 616 -27.70 -10.58 -4.75
C SER A 616 -29.25 -10.34 -4.68
N SER A 617 -30.09 -11.37 -4.47
CA SER A 617 -31.58 -11.33 -4.73
C SER A 617 -32.51 -12.27 -3.86
N ARG A 618 -33.80 -11.90 -3.62
CA ARG A 618 -34.82 -12.56 -2.70
C ARG A 618 -36.33 -12.35 -3.10
N ASP A 619 -37.38 -13.08 -2.58
CA ASP A 619 -38.84 -13.17 -3.04
C ASP A 619 -39.94 -12.68 -2.02
N ILE A 620 -41.13 -12.15 -2.45
CA ILE A 620 -42.17 -11.41 -1.64
C ILE A 620 -43.71 -11.50 -2.02
N THR A 621 -44.26 -12.57 -2.63
CA THR A 621 -45.54 -12.50 -3.43
C THR A 621 -46.95 -12.38 -2.75
N GLU A 622 -47.23 -12.84 -1.52
CA GLU A 622 -48.63 -13.11 -1.01
C GLU A 622 -49.61 -11.89 -0.82
N ARG A 623 -49.21 -10.64 -1.11
CA ARG A 623 -49.82 -9.41 -0.56
C ARG A 623 -51.08 -8.84 -1.27
N LYS A 624 -51.88 -9.62 -2.04
CA LYS A 624 -52.67 -9.05 -3.18
C LYS A 624 -54.21 -9.31 -3.31
N GLN A 625 -54.97 -9.87 -2.36
CA GLN A 625 -56.37 -10.33 -2.59
C GLN A 625 -57.42 -9.87 -1.53
N ALA A 626 -58.32 -8.87 -1.77
CA ALA A 626 -59.25 -8.38 -0.72
C ALA A 626 -60.57 -7.60 -1.12
N GLU A 627 -61.24 -7.88 -2.24
CA GLU A 627 -62.21 -6.92 -2.87
C GLU A 627 -63.74 -7.03 -2.56
N GLU A 628 -64.21 -7.93 -1.68
CA GLU A 628 -65.62 -8.44 -1.65
C GLU A 628 -66.71 -7.60 -0.89
N ALA A 629 -66.44 -6.39 -0.39
CA ALA A 629 -67.18 -5.81 0.77
C ALA A 629 -68.34 -4.80 0.51
N LEU A 630 -69.05 -4.80 -0.63
CA LEU A 630 -69.73 -3.56 -1.10
C LEU A 630 -71.17 -3.23 -0.62
N ARG A 631 -72.03 -4.19 -0.22
CA ARG A 631 -73.53 -4.11 -0.33
C ARG A 631 -74.35 -4.07 0.99
N GLN A 632 -74.07 -3.11 1.90
CA GLN A 632 -74.82 -2.91 3.18
C GLN A 632 -75.08 -1.43 3.48
N SER A 633 -75.54 -0.69 2.50
CA SER A 633 -75.30 0.75 2.46
C SER A 633 -76.44 1.57 1.83
N GLU A 634 -77.73 1.17 1.82
CA GLU A 634 -78.91 1.91 1.24
C GLU A 634 -79.77 2.77 2.20
N GLU A 635 -79.80 2.61 3.52
CA GLU A 635 -80.79 3.35 4.38
C GLU A 635 -80.17 4.32 5.40
N LYS A 636 -78.85 4.22 5.52
CA LYS A 636 -77.94 4.94 6.42
C LYS A 636 -77.85 6.47 6.24
N TYR A 637 -78.29 7.09 5.12
CA TYR A 637 -77.88 8.45 4.69
C TYR A 637 -78.81 9.63 4.78
N ARG A 638 -80.13 9.46 4.75
CA ARG A 638 -80.99 10.66 4.90
C ARG A 638 -80.76 11.28 6.28
N ALA A 639 -80.43 10.46 7.27
CA ALA A 639 -79.96 10.89 8.58
C ALA A 639 -78.51 11.44 8.58
N LEU A 640 -77.61 10.99 7.70
CA LEU A 640 -76.25 11.53 7.58
C LEU A 640 -76.23 12.91 6.94
N PHE A 641 -76.99 13.12 5.86
CA PHE A 641 -76.98 14.35 5.06
C PHE A 641 -77.29 15.60 5.89
N ASP A 642 -78.43 15.59 6.59
CA ASP A 642 -78.98 16.74 7.32
C ASP A 642 -78.35 16.97 8.71
N SER A 643 -77.58 15.99 9.20
CA SER A 643 -76.89 16.09 10.50
C SER A 643 -75.39 16.33 10.37
N SER A 644 -74.81 16.13 9.17
CA SER A 644 -73.40 16.34 8.86
C SER A 644 -72.87 17.69 9.38
N VAL A 645 -71.67 17.65 9.97
CA VAL A 645 -70.91 18.82 10.42
C VAL A 645 -70.17 19.50 9.25
N ILE A 646 -70.35 18.97 8.03
CA ILE A 646 -69.61 19.30 6.81
C ILE A 646 -70.62 19.76 5.75
N GLY A 647 -70.28 20.83 5.03
CA GLY A 647 -71.14 21.37 3.99
C GLY A 647 -71.32 20.38 2.85
N THR A 648 -72.57 20.06 2.50
CA THR A 648 -72.87 19.23 1.33
C THR A 648 -74.05 19.81 0.57
N PHE A 649 -73.95 19.87 -0.76
CA PHE A 649 -75.06 20.25 -1.64
C PHE A 649 -75.10 19.40 -2.93
N VAL A 650 -76.28 19.37 -3.55
CA VAL A 650 -76.53 18.77 -4.87
C VAL A 650 -76.62 19.91 -5.88
N LEU A 651 -75.78 19.85 -6.92
CA LEU A 651 -75.73 20.79 -8.04
C LEU A 651 -76.46 20.19 -9.25
N ASP A 652 -77.44 20.90 -9.79
CA ASP A 652 -78.15 20.51 -11.02
C ASP A 652 -77.31 20.87 -12.26
N ALA A 653 -77.09 19.89 -13.15
CA ALA A 653 -76.17 20.02 -14.28
C ALA A 653 -76.67 20.95 -15.40
N GLU A 654 -77.99 21.10 -15.58
CA GLU A 654 -78.57 21.93 -16.64
C GLU A 654 -78.62 23.40 -16.25
N THR A 655 -78.93 23.68 -14.97
CA THR A 655 -79.12 25.04 -14.45
C THR A 655 -77.88 25.61 -13.76
N MET A 656 -76.90 24.77 -13.44
CA MET A 656 -75.70 25.10 -12.64
C MET A 656 -76.07 25.74 -11.29
N LYS A 657 -77.19 25.30 -10.71
CA LYS A 657 -77.73 25.80 -9.45
C LYS A 657 -77.81 24.73 -8.39
N ILE A 658 -77.64 25.14 -7.14
CA ILE A 658 -77.81 24.28 -5.98
C ILE A 658 -79.30 23.88 -5.91
N ALA A 659 -79.55 22.58 -6.05
CA ALA A 659 -80.88 21.98 -5.97
C ALA A 659 -81.30 21.66 -4.53
N ILE A 660 -80.35 21.18 -3.72
CA ILE A 660 -80.52 20.85 -2.29
C ILE A 660 -79.19 21.14 -1.59
N ALA A 661 -79.20 21.70 -0.38
CA ALA A 661 -78.03 21.82 0.48
C ALA A 661 -78.36 21.42 1.92
N ASN A 662 -77.36 20.97 2.68
CA ASN A 662 -77.46 20.84 4.13
C ASN A 662 -77.12 22.16 4.85
N GLN A 663 -77.42 22.24 6.14
CA GLN A 663 -77.26 23.47 6.92
C GLN A 663 -75.79 23.91 7.07
N ALA A 664 -74.85 22.97 7.19
CA ALA A 664 -73.42 23.29 7.28
C ALA A 664 -72.88 24.00 6.03
N ALA A 665 -73.46 23.72 4.84
CA ALA A 665 -73.08 24.39 3.60
C ALA A 665 -73.46 25.88 3.59
N ALA A 666 -74.57 26.26 4.22
CA ALA A 666 -74.98 27.65 4.37
C ALA A 666 -74.04 28.41 5.32
N GLU A 667 -73.67 27.78 6.44
CA GLU A 667 -72.85 28.39 7.49
C GLU A 667 -71.43 28.73 7.01
N VAL A 668 -70.76 27.81 6.29
CA VAL A 668 -69.40 28.05 5.74
C VAL A 668 -69.36 29.26 4.80
N PHE A 669 -70.39 29.47 3.98
CA PHE A 669 -70.45 30.61 3.05
C PHE A 669 -71.10 31.87 3.64
N GLY A 670 -71.56 31.85 4.90
CA GLY A 670 -72.14 33.01 5.59
C GLY A 670 -73.62 33.30 5.27
N PHE A 671 -74.41 32.27 4.93
CA PHE A 671 -75.87 32.36 4.73
C PHE A 671 -76.64 31.96 5.99
N SER A 672 -77.85 32.47 6.15
CA SER A 672 -78.63 32.28 7.39
C SER A 672 -79.35 30.92 7.49
N SER A 673 -79.64 30.28 6.35
CA SER A 673 -80.23 28.93 6.28
C SER A 673 -79.88 28.22 4.98
N ALA A 674 -80.03 26.90 4.96
CA ALA A 674 -79.89 26.10 3.73
C ALA A 674 -80.81 26.60 2.59
N GLU A 675 -82.02 27.08 2.87
CA GLU A 675 -82.92 27.57 1.81
C GLU A 675 -82.42 28.85 1.12
N GLU A 676 -81.63 29.70 1.79
CA GLU A 676 -80.97 30.84 1.14
C GLU A 676 -79.94 30.41 0.06
N THR A 677 -79.42 29.18 0.16
CA THR A 677 -78.43 28.66 -0.80
C THR A 677 -79.07 27.99 -2.02
N THR A 678 -80.31 27.52 -1.90
CA THR A 678 -81.03 26.84 -2.98
C THR A 678 -81.31 27.81 -4.14
N GLY A 679 -80.93 27.42 -5.36
CA GLY A 679 -81.06 28.25 -6.55
C GLY A 679 -79.93 29.25 -6.79
N LEU A 680 -78.93 29.33 -5.89
CA LEU A 680 -77.66 30.02 -6.15
C LEU A 680 -76.79 29.22 -7.13
N ASN A 681 -75.95 29.91 -7.90
CA ASN A 681 -74.88 29.29 -8.65
C ASN A 681 -73.59 29.36 -7.81
N PRO A 682 -72.95 28.22 -7.46
CA PRO A 682 -71.75 28.22 -6.60
C PRO A 682 -70.55 28.94 -7.24
N LEU A 683 -70.52 29.11 -8.57
CA LEU A 683 -69.48 29.87 -9.26
C LEU A 683 -69.55 31.39 -9.01
N ASP A 684 -70.67 31.90 -8.49
CA ASP A 684 -70.74 33.29 -8.05
C ASP A 684 -69.83 33.55 -6.84
N LEU A 685 -69.63 32.51 -6.01
CA LEU A 685 -68.82 32.49 -4.80
C LEU A 685 -67.35 32.03 -5.02
N VAL A 686 -66.83 32.05 -6.25
CA VAL A 686 -65.41 31.72 -6.55
C VAL A 686 -64.65 33.01 -6.94
N PRO A 687 -63.36 33.20 -6.55
CA PRO A 687 -62.58 34.35 -7.00
C PRO A 687 -62.51 34.47 -8.54
N PRO A 688 -62.57 35.69 -9.12
CA PRO A 688 -62.66 35.88 -10.58
C PRO A 688 -61.59 35.16 -11.41
N GLU A 689 -60.37 35.05 -10.87
CA GLU A 689 -59.25 34.34 -11.49
C GLU A 689 -59.44 32.81 -11.53
N ASP A 690 -60.10 32.24 -10.51
CA ASP A 690 -60.36 30.80 -10.41
C ASP A 690 -61.68 30.38 -11.08
N LYS A 691 -62.65 31.30 -11.27
CA LYS A 691 -63.98 30.99 -11.86
C LYS A 691 -63.92 30.14 -13.12
N ARG A 692 -63.03 30.46 -14.08
CA ARG A 692 -62.89 29.68 -15.32
C ARG A 692 -62.32 28.27 -15.09
N ARG A 693 -61.42 28.12 -14.12
CA ARG A 693 -60.83 26.84 -13.74
C ARG A 693 -61.90 25.95 -13.09
N ILE A 694 -62.64 26.49 -12.13
CA ILE A 694 -63.69 25.75 -11.41
C ILE A 694 -64.90 25.44 -12.31
N LEU A 695 -65.32 26.36 -13.19
CA LEU A 695 -66.38 26.06 -14.19
C LEU A 695 -65.99 24.87 -15.08
N LYS A 696 -64.77 24.89 -15.63
CA LYS A 696 -64.25 23.80 -16.46
C LYS A 696 -64.18 22.48 -15.70
N ILE A 697 -63.77 22.52 -14.43
CA ILE A 697 -63.78 21.35 -13.53
C ILE A 697 -65.21 20.84 -13.29
N ILE A 698 -66.22 21.70 -13.16
CA ILE A 698 -67.59 21.24 -12.94
C ILE A 698 -68.20 20.66 -14.24
N GLU A 699 -68.02 21.34 -15.37
CA GLU A 699 -68.56 20.89 -16.67
C GLU A 699 -67.82 19.65 -17.19
N GLU A 700 -66.52 19.77 -17.47
CA GLU A 700 -65.72 18.67 -18.02
C GLU A 700 -65.44 17.60 -16.96
N ASP A 701 -64.93 17.99 -15.79
CA ASP A 701 -64.43 16.98 -14.85
C ASP A 701 -65.56 16.34 -14.02
N LEU A 702 -66.49 17.09 -13.42
CA LEU A 702 -67.59 16.51 -12.63
C LEU A 702 -68.73 15.94 -13.51
N PHE A 703 -69.23 16.67 -14.50
CA PHE A 703 -70.42 16.25 -15.26
C PHE A 703 -70.13 15.38 -16.48
N GLU A 704 -69.18 15.73 -17.35
CA GLU A 704 -68.80 14.86 -18.47
C GLU A 704 -68.03 13.62 -17.99
N ARG A 705 -66.99 13.82 -17.17
CA ARG A 705 -66.00 12.78 -16.83
C ARG A 705 -66.19 12.08 -15.47
N ASP A 706 -66.97 12.63 -14.53
CA ASP A 706 -67.13 12.12 -13.15
C ASP A 706 -65.80 11.94 -12.39
N VAL A 707 -64.93 12.94 -12.47
CA VAL A 707 -63.64 12.97 -11.76
C VAL A 707 -63.88 13.31 -10.29
N ARG A 708 -64.01 12.25 -9.48
CA ARG A 708 -64.23 12.33 -8.03
C ARG A 708 -62.92 12.60 -7.28
N GLN A 709 -62.44 13.85 -7.35
CA GLN A 709 -61.24 14.31 -6.67
C GLN A 709 -61.55 15.31 -5.56
N ILE A 710 -60.85 15.19 -4.43
CA ILE A 710 -60.78 16.24 -3.42
C ILE A 710 -59.96 17.39 -4.02
N LEU A 711 -60.61 18.53 -4.20
CA LEU A 711 -60.05 19.75 -4.75
C LEU A 711 -59.98 20.82 -3.70
N GLU A 712 -58.79 21.36 -3.53
CA GLU A 712 -58.54 22.49 -2.64
C GLU A 712 -58.51 23.76 -3.48
N PHE A 713 -59.47 24.64 -3.26
CA PHE A 713 -59.59 25.91 -3.97
C PHE A 713 -60.25 26.98 -3.12
N ARG A 714 -60.10 28.22 -3.59
CA ARG A 714 -60.56 29.41 -2.89
C ARG A 714 -62.01 29.69 -3.22
N MET A 715 -62.79 30.04 -2.21
CA MET A 715 -64.14 30.55 -2.34
C MET A 715 -64.32 31.84 -1.53
N MET A 716 -65.36 32.59 -1.89
CA MET A 716 -65.74 33.86 -1.30
C MET A 716 -67.03 33.68 -0.51
N THR A 717 -66.99 34.10 0.74
CA THR A 717 -68.17 34.18 1.61
C THR A 717 -69.10 35.34 1.22
N LYS A 718 -70.34 35.33 1.72
CA LYS A 718 -71.36 36.39 1.49
C LYS A 718 -70.90 37.80 1.91
N ASP A 719 -69.99 37.90 2.88
CA ASP A 719 -69.35 39.14 3.36
C ASP A 719 -68.06 39.51 2.61
N GLY A 720 -67.62 38.71 1.63
CA GLY A 720 -66.46 39.03 0.77
C GLY A 720 -65.10 38.60 1.31
N ARG A 721 -65.06 37.67 2.29
CA ARG A 721 -63.83 37.05 2.80
C ARG A 721 -63.44 35.86 1.92
N GLU A 722 -62.14 35.75 1.60
CA GLU A 722 -61.57 34.56 0.95
C GLU A 722 -61.37 33.43 1.97
N ILE A 723 -61.81 32.22 1.63
CA ILE A 723 -61.62 30.99 2.40
C ILE A 723 -61.07 29.88 1.49
N TRP A 724 -60.23 29.01 2.03
CA TRP A 724 -59.85 27.78 1.36
C TRP A 724 -60.82 26.67 1.73
N ILE A 725 -61.49 26.10 0.73
CA ILE A 725 -62.28 24.89 0.93
C ILE A 725 -61.59 23.67 0.33
N SER A 726 -61.75 22.54 1.01
CA SER A 726 -61.44 21.21 0.48
C SER A 726 -62.77 20.58 0.09
N ALA A 727 -63.04 20.47 -1.20
CA ALA A 727 -64.32 20.04 -1.76
C ALA A 727 -64.15 18.82 -2.66
N THR A 728 -65.04 17.84 -2.53
CA THR A 728 -65.14 16.69 -3.43
C THR A 728 -66.50 16.67 -4.11
N GLY A 729 -66.53 16.36 -5.39
CA GLY A 729 -67.75 16.20 -6.19
C GLY A 729 -67.90 14.76 -6.68
N ALA A 730 -69.10 14.21 -6.60
CA ALA A 730 -69.47 12.95 -7.23
C ALA A 730 -70.64 13.16 -8.20
N ARG A 731 -70.54 12.68 -9.44
CA ARG A 731 -71.68 12.68 -10.36
C ARG A 731 -72.69 11.65 -9.87
N ILE A 732 -73.90 12.11 -9.67
CA ILE A 732 -75.04 11.31 -9.22
C ILE A 732 -76.20 11.48 -10.20
N THR A 733 -77.18 10.61 -10.10
CA THR A 733 -78.51 10.92 -10.62
C THR A 733 -79.32 11.54 -9.48
N HIS A 734 -80.12 12.57 -9.77
CA HIS A 734 -81.05 13.13 -8.79
C HIS A 734 -82.38 13.44 -9.46
N GLY A 735 -83.46 12.82 -9.01
CA GLY A 735 -84.79 12.97 -9.63
C GLY A 735 -84.83 12.51 -11.10
N GLY A 736 -83.97 11.57 -11.49
CA GLY A 736 -83.83 11.10 -12.87
C GLY A 736 -83.04 12.05 -13.80
N ARG A 737 -82.35 13.06 -13.26
CA ARG A 737 -81.51 14.01 -13.99
C ARG A 737 -80.05 13.93 -13.55
N LEU A 738 -79.14 14.43 -14.39
CA LEU A 738 -77.73 14.51 -14.06
C LEU A 738 -77.50 15.58 -12.99
N ALA A 739 -76.84 15.21 -11.90
CA ALA A 739 -76.54 16.10 -10.79
C ALA A 739 -75.17 15.78 -10.17
N GLY A 740 -74.63 16.71 -9.39
CA GLY A 740 -73.33 16.57 -8.75
C GLY A 740 -73.49 16.75 -7.24
N LEU A 741 -73.18 15.72 -6.46
CA LEU A 741 -73.13 15.85 -5.01
C LEU A 741 -71.76 16.39 -4.61
N ILE A 742 -71.72 17.60 -4.05
CA ILE A 742 -70.49 18.28 -3.63
C ILE A 742 -70.47 18.34 -2.10
N SER A 743 -69.47 17.71 -1.47
CA SER A 743 -69.18 17.82 -0.03
C SER A 743 -67.90 18.63 0.19
N PHE A 744 -67.87 19.54 1.15
CA PHE A 744 -66.74 20.43 1.37
C PHE A 744 -66.56 20.88 2.83
N THR A 745 -65.30 21.09 3.20
CA THR A 745 -64.85 21.61 4.50
C THR A 745 -64.07 22.91 4.32
N ASP A 746 -64.17 23.84 5.27
CA ASP A 746 -63.21 24.94 5.38
C ASP A 746 -61.89 24.40 5.94
N ILE A 747 -60.80 24.60 5.19
CA ILE A 747 -59.44 24.18 5.53
C ILE A 747 -58.48 25.37 5.66
N THR A 748 -59.00 26.60 5.79
CA THR A 748 -58.19 27.83 5.82
C THR A 748 -57.14 27.78 6.93
N GLU A 749 -57.50 27.30 8.13
CA GLU A 749 -56.56 27.12 9.25
C GLU A 749 -55.52 26.02 8.96
N ARG A 750 -55.91 24.93 8.27
CA ARG A 750 -55.00 23.83 7.89
C ARG A 750 -53.93 24.32 6.92
N LYS A 751 -54.32 25.12 5.91
CA LYS A 751 -53.39 25.71 4.93
C LYS A 751 -52.41 26.69 5.56
N GLN A 752 -52.82 27.43 6.58
CA GLN A 752 -51.92 28.32 7.33
C GLN A 752 -50.90 27.53 8.15
N ALA A 753 -51.30 26.40 8.77
CA ALA A 753 -50.39 25.52 9.50
C ALA A 753 -49.42 24.76 8.58
N GLU A 754 -49.89 24.24 7.44
CA GLU A 754 -49.05 23.60 6.41
C GLU A 754 -47.93 24.54 5.93
N GLU A 755 -48.26 25.79 5.61
CA GLU A 755 -47.27 26.77 5.13
C GLU A 755 -46.28 27.18 6.24
N ALA A 756 -46.71 27.28 7.49
CA ALA A 756 -45.83 27.54 8.63
C ALA A 756 -44.83 26.39 8.87
N LEU A 757 -45.30 25.13 8.80
CA LEU A 757 -44.45 23.94 8.90
C LEU A 757 -43.45 23.90 7.73
N ARG A 758 -43.93 24.11 6.49
CA ARG A 758 -43.09 24.16 5.29
C ARG A 758 -41.98 25.21 5.40
N GLN A 759 -42.28 26.41 5.91
CA GLN A 759 -41.28 27.46 6.11
C GLN A 759 -40.26 27.14 7.22
N SER A 760 -40.66 26.41 8.26
CA SER A 760 -39.75 25.90 9.29
C SER A 760 -38.81 24.83 8.71
N GLU A 761 -39.37 23.83 8.04
CA GLU A 761 -38.60 22.76 7.38
C GLU A 761 -37.63 23.30 6.32
N GLU A 762 -38.06 24.24 5.46
CA GLU A 762 -37.18 24.88 4.47
C GLU A 762 -35.99 25.57 5.14
N ARG A 763 -36.22 26.33 6.22
CA ARG A 763 -35.15 27.05 6.95
C ARG A 763 -34.08 26.09 7.47
N TYR A 764 -34.47 24.98 8.09
CA TYR A 764 -33.51 24.02 8.65
C TYR A 764 -32.90 23.11 7.59
N ARG A 765 -33.63 22.78 6.52
CA ARG A 765 -33.07 22.10 5.35
C ARG A 765 -31.96 22.93 4.72
N THR A 766 -32.17 24.24 4.50
CA THR A 766 -31.11 25.13 4.00
C THR A 766 -29.89 25.15 4.93
N ILE A 767 -30.07 25.21 6.25
CA ILE A 767 -28.94 25.19 7.20
C ILE A 767 -28.14 23.88 7.08
N LEU A 768 -28.79 22.72 7.10
CA LEU A 768 -28.11 21.43 6.96
C LEU A 768 -27.43 21.30 5.59
N GLU A 769 -28.07 21.76 4.52
CA GLU A 769 -27.54 21.74 3.16
C GLU A 769 -26.32 22.64 2.94
N GLU A 770 -26.26 23.79 3.62
CA GLU A 770 -25.15 24.76 3.51
C GLU A 770 -24.00 24.51 4.51
N MET A 771 -24.15 23.58 5.46
CA MET A 771 -23.04 23.16 6.33
C MET A 771 -21.86 22.60 5.51
N GLU A 772 -20.64 22.92 5.95
CA GLU A 772 -19.39 22.43 5.34
C GLU A 772 -18.99 21.03 5.83
N ASP A 773 -19.30 20.68 7.08
CA ASP A 773 -19.15 19.32 7.60
C ASP A 773 -20.26 18.38 7.06
N SER A 774 -19.91 17.11 6.84
CA SER A 774 -20.81 16.06 6.37
C SER A 774 -21.83 15.71 7.44
N TYR A 775 -23.11 16.02 7.21
CA TYR A 775 -24.22 15.61 8.06
C TYR A 775 -24.94 14.41 7.44
N PHE A 776 -25.20 13.39 8.25
CA PHE A 776 -25.96 12.22 7.84
C PHE A 776 -26.84 11.64 8.95
N GLU A 777 -27.89 10.95 8.55
CA GLU A 777 -28.73 10.11 9.42
C GLU A 777 -28.74 8.68 8.87
N THR A 778 -28.84 7.70 9.75
CA THR A 778 -29.01 6.29 9.39
C THR A 778 -30.18 5.65 10.12
N ASP A 779 -30.67 4.53 9.60
CA ASP A 779 -31.47 3.58 10.36
C ASP A 779 -30.61 2.84 11.42
N LEU A 780 -31.23 1.94 12.20
CA LEU A 780 -30.54 1.07 13.17
C LEU A 780 -29.58 0.05 12.53
N SER A 781 -29.67 -0.19 11.23
CA SER A 781 -28.77 -1.07 10.48
C SER A 781 -27.49 -0.35 10.02
N GLY A 782 -27.51 0.99 10.02
CA GLY A 782 -26.45 1.84 9.49
C GLY A 782 -26.63 2.25 8.02
N ARG A 783 -27.84 2.09 7.46
CA ARG A 783 -28.20 2.59 6.12
C ARG A 783 -28.54 4.07 6.16
N LEU A 784 -27.94 4.86 5.29
CA LEU A 784 -28.17 6.30 5.20
C LEU A 784 -29.66 6.61 4.88
N THR A 785 -30.32 7.35 5.77
CA THR A 785 -31.71 7.82 5.61
C THR A 785 -31.77 9.31 5.26
N PHE A 786 -30.71 10.06 5.53
CA PHE A 786 -30.55 11.46 5.11
C PHE A 786 -29.06 11.79 4.92
N VAL A 787 -28.73 12.65 3.95
CA VAL A 787 -27.39 13.22 3.74
C VAL A 787 -27.48 14.67 3.28
N ASN A 788 -26.63 15.55 3.80
CA ASN A 788 -26.50 16.93 3.28
C ASN A 788 -25.56 17.01 2.06
N SER A 789 -25.54 18.18 1.41
CA SER A 789 -24.67 18.42 0.25
C SER A 789 -23.17 18.25 0.54
N ALA A 790 -22.71 18.44 1.79
CA ALA A 790 -21.33 18.17 2.19
C ALA A 790 -21.00 16.67 2.18
N THR A 791 -21.87 15.81 2.71
CA THR A 791 -21.70 14.35 2.65
C THR A 791 -21.62 13.86 1.20
N CYS A 792 -22.45 14.40 0.29
CA CYS A 792 -22.36 14.11 -1.14
C CYS A 792 -21.00 14.53 -1.74
N ARG A 793 -20.51 15.75 -1.44
CA ARG A 793 -19.17 16.19 -1.89
C ARG A 793 -18.05 15.35 -1.30
N SER A 794 -18.14 15.02 -0.01
CA SER A 794 -17.13 14.30 0.76
C SER A 794 -16.98 12.85 0.32
N LEU A 795 -18.07 12.14 0.02
CA LEU A 795 -18.00 10.76 -0.49
C LEU A 795 -17.95 10.69 -2.03
N ARG A 796 -18.13 11.84 -2.72
CA ARG A 796 -18.20 12.02 -4.19
C ARG A 796 -19.34 11.30 -4.91
N TYR A 797 -20.35 10.89 -4.16
CA TYR A 797 -21.60 10.37 -4.69
C TYR A 797 -22.70 11.46 -4.72
N SER A 798 -23.81 11.19 -5.40
CA SER A 798 -25.01 12.05 -5.29
C SER A 798 -25.75 11.85 -3.96
N ARG A 799 -26.91 12.49 -3.83
CA ARG A 799 -27.89 12.14 -2.80
C ARG A 799 -28.74 10.93 -3.16
N GLU A 800 -29.33 10.89 -4.35
CA GLU A 800 -30.44 9.97 -4.70
C GLU A 800 -30.09 8.50 -4.49
N GLU A 801 -28.80 8.26 -4.60
CA GLU A 801 -28.14 7.00 -4.39
C GLU A 801 -27.60 6.79 -2.97
N LEU A 802 -26.99 7.82 -2.34
CA LEU A 802 -26.43 7.70 -0.98
C LEU A 802 -27.52 7.24 -0.01
N ILE A 803 -28.74 7.71 -0.21
CA ILE A 803 -29.93 7.25 0.52
C ILE A 803 -30.17 5.75 0.27
N GLY A 804 -30.06 4.97 1.34
CA GLY A 804 -30.19 3.51 1.35
C GLY A 804 -28.86 2.76 1.34
N MET A 805 -27.75 3.41 0.96
CA MET A 805 -26.42 2.80 1.07
C MET A 805 -26.11 2.52 2.55
N ASP A 806 -25.64 1.31 2.80
CA ASP A 806 -25.12 0.90 4.09
C ASP A 806 -23.72 1.49 4.31
N TYR A 807 -23.43 1.99 5.52
CA TYR A 807 -22.13 2.59 5.82
C TYR A 807 -20.95 1.71 5.43
N ARG A 808 -21.09 0.39 5.55
CA ARG A 808 -20.06 -0.60 5.22
C ARG A 808 -19.55 -0.54 3.78
N VAL A 809 -20.28 0.11 2.87
CA VAL A 809 -19.89 0.18 1.45
C VAL A 809 -19.03 1.42 1.15
N TYR A 810 -19.16 2.51 1.92
CA TYR A 810 -18.23 3.65 1.88
C TYR A 810 -17.18 3.62 3.00
N THR A 811 -17.08 2.52 3.76
CA THR A 811 -16.13 2.35 4.85
C THR A 811 -15.01 1.41 4.42
N HIS A 812 -13.76 1.76 4.70
CA HIS A 812 -12.64 0.86 4.47
C HIS A 812 -12.77 -0.42 5.33
N GLU A 813 -12.44 -1.59 4.77
CA GLU A 813 -12.70 -2.90 5.39
C GLU A 813 -12.20 -3.01 6.84
N ASP A 814 -10.97 -2.53 7.12
CA ASP A 814 -10.35 -2.51 8.46
C ASP A 814 -11.20 -1.80 9.54
N ASP A 815 -11.97 -0.76 9.17
CA ASP A 815 -12.69 0.09 10.14
C ASP A 815 -14.15 -0.35 10.36
N ILE A 816 -14.70 -1.23 9.52
CA ILE A 816 -16.11 -1.67 9.60
C ILE A 816 -16.47 -2.22 11.00
N GLU A 817 -15.65 -3.10 11.57
CA GLU A 817 -15.90 -3.64 12.92
C GLU A 817 -15.77 -2.57 14.03
N SER A 818 -14.85 -1.61 13.84
CA SER A 818 -14.57 -0.56 14.82
C SER A 818 -15.76 0.40 14.94
N VAL A 819 -16.36 0.74 13.80
CA VAL A 819 -17.53 1.60 13.66
C VAL A 819 -18.78 0.88 14.14
N PHE A 820 -18.98 -0.38 13.77
CA PHE A 820 -20.09 -1.19 14.27
C PHE A 820 -20.09 -1.22 15.82
N ARG A 821 -18.92 -1.40 16.43
CA ARG A 821 -18.77 -1.37 17.90
C ARG A 821 -19.18 -0.01 18.49
N ILE A 822 -18.80 1.11 17.85
CA ILE A 822 -19.15 2.45 18.31
C ILE A 822 -20.65 2.71 18.18
N PHE A 823 -21.26 2.38 17.05
CA PHE A 823 -22.71 2.51 16.86
C PHE A 823 -23.47 1.66 17.89
N ASN A 824 -23.01 0.43 18.15
CA ASN A 824 -23.61 -0.45 19.15
C ASN A 824 -23.41 0.03 20.60
N GLU A 825 -22.27 0.67 20.91
CA GLU A 825 -22.04 1.33 22.21
C GLU A 825 -22.99 2.53 22.40
N VAL A 826 -23.12 3.40 21.39
CA VAL A 826 -24.05 4.54 21.41
C VAL A 826 -25.51 4.06 21.55
N TYR A 827 -25.87 2.95 20.91
CA TYR A 827 -27.18 2.30 21.03
C TYR A 827 -27.47 1.79 22.45
N HIS A 828 -26.55 1.03 23.05
CA HIS A 828 -26.75 0.44 24.36
C HIS A 828 -26.61 1.43 25.53
N THR A 829 -25.71 2.40 25.43
CA THR A 829 -25.45 3.37 26.51
C THR A 829 -26.34 4.61 26.44
N GLY A 830 -26.80 4.97 25.23
CA GLY A 830 -27.44 6.26 24.97
C GLY A 830 -26.50 7.46 25.02
N VAL A 831 -25.20 7.25 25.25
CA VAL A 831 -24.18 8.30 25.31
C VAL A 831 -23.64 8.56 23.90
N PRO A 832 -23.67 9.81 23.39
CA PRO A 832 -23.07 10.14 22.10
C PRO A 832 -21.56 9.89 22.10
N ASN A 833 -21.05 9.24 21.05
CA ASN A 833 -19.61 9.14 20.80
C ASN A 833 -19.17 10.38 20.00
N LYS A 834 -18.04 10.99 20.37
CA LYS A 834 -17.57 12.25 19.82
C LYS A 834 -16.18 12.10 19.23
N GLY A 835 -16.04 12.43 17.95
CA GLY A 835 -14.76 12.53 17.24
C GLY A 835 -13.97 11.23 17.20
N PHE A 836 -14.55 10.16 16.62
CA PHE A 836 -13.76 8.98 16.26
C PHE A 836 -13.31 9.09 14.79
N PRO A 837 -12.01 8.96 14.50
CA PRO A 837 -11.51 8.90 13.13
C PRO A 837 -11.72 7.51 12.54
N TRP A 838 -12.07 7.45 11.26
CA TRP A 838 -12.20 6.23 10.46
C TRP A 838 -11.98 6.55 8.98
N LYS A 839 -11.57 5.54 8.22
CA LYS A 839 -11.36 5.63 6.78
C LYS A 839 -12.68 5.49 6.01
N VAL A 840 -12.85 6.35 5.02
CA VAL A 840 -13.93 6.28 4.03
C VAL A 840 -13.38 6.06 2.63
N THR A 841 -14.07 5.22 1.87
CA THR A 841 -13.81 4.98 0.45
C THR A 841 -14.75 5.88 -0.34
N HIS A 842 -14.18 6.75 -1.16
CA HIS A 842 -14.94 7.60 -2.08
C HIS A 842 -15.43 6.78 -3.28
N LYS A 843 -16.40 7.31 -4.02
CA LYS A 843 -16.87 6.72 -5.28
C LYS A 843 -15.75 6.23 -6.20
N ASP A 844 -14.76 7.09 -6.45
CA ASP A 844 -13.71 6.87 -7.46
C ASP A 844 -12.60 5.91 -6.98
N GLY A 845 -12.86 5.10 -5.93
CA GLY A 845 -11.87 4.21 -5.29
C GLY A 845 -10.85 4.91 -4.37
N ASP A 846 -10.68 6.23 -4.48
CA ASP A 846 -9.83 7.03 -3.59
C ASP A 846 -10.20 6.81 -2.10
N GLU A 847 -9.22 6.71 -1.21
CA GLU A 847 -9.44 6.70 0.24
C GLU A 847 -9.33 8.10 0.88
N GLY A 848 -10.13 8.33 1.91
CA GLY A 848 -10.08 9.51 2.78
C GLY A 848 -10.23 9.14 4.25
N PHE A 849 -9.98 10.10 5.13
CA PHE A 849 -10.23 9.97 6.57
C PHE A 849 -11.30 10.97 6.99
N THR A 850 -12.28 10.50 7.75
CA THR A 850 -13.30 11.36 8.35
C THR A 850 -13.30 11.16 9.87
N GLU A 851 -13.47 12.25 10.61
CA GLU A 851 -13.66 12.26 12.06
C GLU A 851 -15.14 12.44 12.34
N THR A 852 -15.81 11.41 12.84
CA THR A 852 -17.26 11.42 13.02
C THR A 852 -17.65 11.46 14.50
N SER A 853 -18.67 12.27 14.81
CA SER A 853 -19.42 12.20 16.06
C SER A 853 -20.79 11.60 15.79
N VAL A 854 -21.20 10.58 16.55
CA VAL A 854 -22.47 9.86 16.37
C VAL A 854 -23.33 9.92 17.64
N SER A 855 -24.62 10.19 17.45
CA SER A 855 -25.63 10.19 18.51
C SER A 855 -26.88 9.44 18.07
N LEU A 856 -27.71 8.99 19.01
CA LEU A 856 -28.97 8.32 18.69
C LEU A 856 -29.96 9.27 18.02
N LEU A 857 -30.53 8.83 16.89
CA LEU A 857 -31.71 9.44 16.29
C LEU A 857 -32.95 8.83 16.96
N ARG A 858 -33.84 9.68 17.46
CA ARG A 858 -35.09 9.28 18.11
C ARG A 858 -36.29 9.81 17.36
N ASN A 859 -37.38 9.06 17.35
CA ASN A 859 -38.67 9.56 16.89
C ASN A 859 -39.34 10.47 17.94
N SER A 860 -40.51 11.02 17.61
CA SER A 860 -41.30 11.87 18.52
C SER A 860 -41.76 11.20 19.81
N LYS A 861 -41.78 9.86 19.87
CA LYS A 861 -42.07 9.09 21.09
C LYS A 861 -40.83 8.87 21.97
N GLY A 862 -39.66 9.38 21.57
CA GLY A 862 -38.39 9.16 22.23
C GLY A 862 -37.77 7.78 21.96
N GLU A 863 -38.39 6.95 21.11
CA GLU A 863 -37.89 5.63 20.73
C GLU A 863 -36.69 5.80 19.78
N VAL A 864 -35.66 4.97 19.94
CA VAL A 864 -34.49 5.01 19.05
C VAL A 864 -34.87 4.42 17.70
N ILE A 865 -34.70 5.19 16.63
CA ILE A 865 -34.99 4.77 15.25
C ILE A 865 -33.73 4.64 14.38
N GLY A 866 -32.57 5.06 14.89
CA GLY A 866 -31.30 4.98 14.18
C GLY A 866 -30.24 5.87 14.80
N PHE A 867 -29.37 6.41 13.96
CA PHE A 867 -28.25 7.25 14.37
C PHE A 867 -28.21 8.53 13.54
N ARG A 868 -27.63 9.59 14.09
CA ARG A 868 -27.24 10.80 13.34
C ARG A 868 -25.76 11.06 13.57
N GLY A 869 -25.06 11.36 12.48
CA GLY A 869 -23.62 11.57 12.45
C GLY A 869 -23.26 12.93 11.86
N VAL A 870 -22.25 13.57 12.45
CA VAL A 870 -21.52 14.67 11.83
C VAL A 870 -20.10 14.19 11.60
N GLY A 871 -19.72 14.03 10.33
CA GLY A 871 -18.39 13.64 9.88
C GLY A 871 -17.63 14.83 9.33
N ARG A 872 -16.37 14.98 9.74
CA ARG A 872 -15.45 16.00 9.24
C ARG A 872 -14.36 15.35 8.43
N ASP A 873 -14.20 15.76 7.19
CA ASP A 873 -13.02 15.37 6.41
C ASP A 873 -11.75 15.86 7.11
N ILE A 874 -10.93 14.90 7.55
CA ILE A 874 -9.61 15.12 8.15
C ILE A 874 -8.51 14.56 7.25
N THR A 875 -8.79 14.25 5.98
CA THR A 875 -7.84 13.62 5.05
C THR A 875 -6.57 14.44 4.88
N GLU A 876 -6.67 15.77 4.69
CA GLU A 876 -5.48 16.62 4.64
C GLU A 876 -4.74 16.67 5.97
N ARG A 877 -5.46 16.77 7.10
CA ARG A 877 -4.86 16.74 8.45
C ARG A 877 -4.09 15.43 8.68
N LYS A 878 -4.70 14.29 8.36
CA LYS A 878 -4.11 12.96 8.46
C LYS A 878 -2.92 12.81 7.52
N LYS A 879 -3.03 13.24 6.27
CA LYS A 879 -1.89 13.26 5.33
C LYS A 879 -0.75 14.16 5.83
N MET A 880 -1.04 15.29 6.49
CA MET A 880 -0.01 16.15 7.11
C MET A 880 0.60 15.54 8.38
N GLU A 881 -0.20 14.93 9.24
CA GLU A 881 0.26 14.23 10.45
C GLU A 881 1.10 13.01 10.07
N GLU A 882 0.64 12.19 9.13
CA GLU A 882 1.38 11.07 8.55
C GLU A 882 2.61 11.53 7.78
N ALA A 883 2.56 12.63 7.01
CA ALA A 883 3.75 13.19 6.38
C ALA A 883 4.76 13.71 7.41
N LEU A 884 4.32 14.27 8.54
CA LEU A 884 5.18 14.73 9.63
C LEU A 884 5.76 13.55 10.43
N GLU A 885 4.98 12.50 10.69
CA GLU A 885 5.46 11.26 11.31
C GLU A 885 6.40 10.50 10.38
N LEU A 886 6.10 10.44 9.08
CA LEU A 886 6.93 9.84 8.05
C LEU A 886 8.21 10.65 7.83
N GLN A 887 8.16 12.00 7.84
CA GLN A 887 9.35 12.84 7.84
C GLN A 887 10.17 12.68 9.13
N ARG A 888 9.53 12.57 10.30
CA ARG A 888 10.22 12.28 11.57
C ARG A 888 10.85 10.88 11.56
N ALA A 889 10.16 9.88 11.02
CA ALA A 889 10.66 8.53 10.87
C ALA A 889 11.79 8.47 9.84
N TYR A 890 11.70 9.17 8.72
CA TYR A 890 12.80 9.31 7.76
C TYR A 890 13.99 10.05 8.36
N PHE A 891 13.77 11.15 9.09
CA PHE A 891 14.84 11.85 9.80
C PHE A 891 15.50 10.93 10.83
N GLN A 892 14.71 10.26 11.68
CA GLN A 892 15.22 9.36 12.71
C GLN A 892 15.95 8.16 12.09
N GLN A 893 15.45 7.58 10.99
CA GLN A 893 16.14 6.50 10.28
C GLN A 893 17.42 6.97 9.57
N LEU A 894 17.42 8.11 8.88
CA LEU A 894 18.63 8.65 8.25
C LEU A 894 19.67 9.06 9.30
N PHE A 895 19.23 9.57 10.44
CA PHE A 895 20.05 9.93 11.58
C PHE A 895 20.65 8.68 12.23
N ASP A 896 19.84 7.71 12.64
CA ASP A 896 20.29 6.51 13.36
C ASP A 896 20.98 5.45 12.48
N ASN A 897 20.56 5.29 11.22
CA ASN A 897 21.22 4.38 10.29
C ASN A 897 22.45 5.01 9.60
N SER A 898 22.76 6.28 9.88
CA SER A 898 24.04 6.85 9.44
C SER A 898 25.20 6.09 10.08
N PRO A 899 26.16 5.59 9.29
CA PRO A 899 27.34 4.88 9.82
C PRO A 899 28.32 5.82 10.53
N ASP A 900 28.21 7.13 10.29
CA ASP A 900 28.98 8.15 11.00
C ASP A 900 28.32 8.50 12.35
N ALA A 901 29.14 8.87 13.33
CA ALA A 901 28.66 9.30 14.63
C ALA A 901 28.22 10.78 14.59
N ILE A 902 26.91 11.01 14.57
CA ILE A 902 26.30 12.35 14.53
C ILE A 902 25.80 12.74 15.92
N VAL A 903 26.11 13.96 16.34
CA VAL A 903 25.62 14.55 17.58
C VAL A 903 25.14 15.98 17.36
N LEU A 904 23.94 16.30 17.85
CA LEU A 904 23.39 17.64 17.97
C LEU A 904 23.75 18.20 19.34
N VAL A 905 24.24 19.44 19.37
CA VAL A 905 24.52 20.21 20.58
C VAL A 905 23.78 21.54 20.57
N ASP A 906 23.44 22.03 21.76
CA ASP A 906 22.95 23.40 21.94
C ASP A 906 24.08 24.42 21.82
N THR A 907 23.77 25.69 22.09
CA THR A 907 24.74 26.80 22.06
C THR A 907 25.78 26.72 23.20
N ASP A 908 25.56 25.87 24.21
CA ASP A 908 26.41 25.65 25.39
C ASP A 908 27.19 24.31 25.32
N ASP A 909 27.33 23.71 24.14
CA ASP A 909 28.03 22.43 23.92
C ASP A 909 27.37 21.20 24.58
N ARG A 910 26.10 21.28 25.00
CA ARG A 910 25.36 20.16 25.60
C ARG A 910 24.69 19.31 24.55
N VAL A 911 24.81 17.99 24.66
CA VAL A 911 24.17 17.05 23.74
C VAL A 911 22.65 17.14 23.82
N ILE A 912 22.01 17.60 22.75
CA ILE A 912 20.56 17.57 22.58
C ILE A 912 20.13 16.14 22.22
N GLN A 913 20.83 15.54 21.26
CA GLN A 913 20.54 14.23 20.69
C GLN A 913 21.81 13.67 20.03
N ALA A 914 22.03 12.36 20.08
CA ALA A 914 23.12 11.67 19.39
C ALA A 914 22.55 10.42 18.71
N ASN A 915 23.11 10.04 17.55
CA ASN A 915 22.62 8.90 16.78
C ASN A 915 23.21 7.57 17.25
N ARG A 916 22.66 6.46 16.77
CA ARG A 916 23.20 5.12 17.03
C ARG A 916 24.67 4.94 16.58
N GLY A 917 25.11 5.65 15.52
CA GLY A 917 26.51 5.74 15.13
C GLY A 917 27.41 6.28 16.25
N PHE A 918 26.97 7.30 16.98
CA PHE A 918 27.67 7.90 18.11
C PHE A 918 27.75 6.96 19.31
N GLU A 919 26.66 6.26 19.63
CA GLU A 919 26.67 5.21 20.65
C GLU A 919 27.68 4.11 20.32
N THR A 920 27.68 3.65 19.06
CA THR A 920 28.54 2.57 18.58
C THR A 920 30.01 2.99 18.55
N LEU A 921 30.30 4.22 18.12
CA LEU A 921 31.68 4.71 17.97
C LEU A 921 32.33 5.09 19.31
N PHE A 922 31.57 5.68 20.23
CA PHE A 922 32.10 6.22 21.49
C PHE A 922 31.66 5.45 22.75
N GLY A 923 30.70 4.52 22.65
CA GLY A 923 30.24 3.68 23.77
C GLY A 923 29.26 4.36 24.73
N TYR A 924 28.76 5.54 24.42
CA TYR A 924 27.82 6.29 25.28
C TYR A 924 26.36 6.14 24.78
N PRO A 925 25.51 5.34 25.46
CA PRO A 925 24.11 5.18 25.08
C PRO A 925 23.32 6.49 25.26
N ALA A 926 22.24 6.68 24.50
CA ALA A 926 21.45 7.91 24.39
C ALA A 926 20.97 8.47 25.74
N GLY A 927 20.63 7.60 26.69
CA GLY A 927 20.21 8.02 28.04
C GLY A 927 21.34 8.63 28.90
N GLU A 928 22.61 8.37 28.57
CA GLU A 928 23.76 8.85 29.33
C GLU A 928 24.44 10.09 28.72
N ASN A 929 24.25 10.35 27.42
CA ASN A 929 24.90 11.46 26.73
C ASN A 929 24.07 12.76 26.78
N LYS A 930 22.74 12.69 26.72
CA LYS A 930 21.84 13.85 26.67
C LYS A 930 22.02 14.82 27.85
N GLY A 931 22.11 16.12 27.55
CA GLY A 931 22.29 17.22 28.49
C GLY A 931 23.72 17.41 29.05
N ARG A 932 24.63 16.45 28.82
CA ARG A 932 26.05 16.56 29.19
C ARG A 932 26.84 17.32 28.14
N LEU A 933 27.96 17.92 28.57
CA LEU A 933 28.89 18.59 27.65
C LEU A 933 29.57 17.56 26.77
N ILE A 934 29.49 17.71 25.46
CA ILE A 934 30.11 16.77 24.50
C ILE A 934 31.62 16.62 24.74
N ASN A 935 32.26 17.72 25.16
CA ASN A 935 33.68 17.80 25.45
C ASN A 935 34.11 16.96 26.66
N GLU A 936 33.22 16.69 27.64
CA GLU A 936 33.53 15.81 28.79
C GLU A 936 33.49 14.32 28.40
N LEU A 937 32.60 13.97 27.47
CA LEU A 937 32.37 12.59 27.04
C LEU A 937 33.54 12.05 26.19
N ILE A 938 33.87 12.76 25.10
CA ILE A 938 34.69 12.17 24.02
C ILE A 938 36.12 12.73 23.91
N ILE A 939 36.55 13.64 24.79
CA ILE A 939 37.92 14.20 24.73
C ILE A 939 38.85 13.44 25.70
N PRO A 940 40.08 13.09 25.26
CA PRO A 940 41.09 12.50 26.15
C PRO A 940 41.56 13.47 27.24
N GLU A 941 41.81 12.95 28.44
CA GLU A 941 42.41 13.72 29.53
C GLU A 941 43.76 14.32 29.14
N GLY A 942 44.02 15.56 29.56
CA GLY A 942 45.20 16.35 29.16
C GLY A 942 45.03 17.20 27.90
N ASN A 943 44.08 16.89 27.00
CA ASN A 943 43.90 17.59 25.72
C ASN A 943 42.94 18.81 25.76
N ALA A 944 42.71 19.42 26.92
CA ALA A 944 41.75 20.51 27.11
C ALA A 944 41.93 21.72 26.16
N LYS A 945 43.17 22.02 25.70
CA LYS A 945 43.42 23.07 24.70
C LYS A 945 42.83 22.79 23.31
N GLN A 946 42.50 21.54 22.97
CA GLN A 946 41.79 21.20 21.73
C GLN A 946 40.26 21.23 21.88
N ALA A 947 39.73 21.17 23.11
CA ALA A 947 38.29 21.11 23.37
C ALA A 947 37.54 22.39 22.96
N SER A 948 38.14 23.55 23.21
CA SER A 948 37.53 24.87 22.96
C SER A 948 37.35 25.25 21.48
N ILE A 949 37.79 24.41 20.54
CA ILE A 949 38.06 24.85 19.15
C ILE A 949 36.94 24.51 18.17
N LEU A 950 36.36 23.31 18.20
CA LEU A 950 35.45 22.90 17.11
C LEU A 950 34.10 23.64 17.18
N SER A 951 33.36 23.46 18.27
CA SER A 951 32.02 24.06 18.43
C SER A 951 32.08 25.58 18.43
N ARG A 952 33.03 26.16 19.16
CA ARG A 952 33.19 27.63 19.22
C ARG A 952 33.49 28.25 17.85
N ILE A 953 34.34 27.63 17.02
CA ILE A 953 34.59 28.16 15.66
C ILE A 953 33.36 28.03 14.76
N VAL A 954 32.62 26.91 14.86
CA VAL A 954 31.39 26.69 14.10
C VAL A 954 30.28 27.68 14.50
N LEU A 955 30.10 27.92 15.79
CA LEU A 955 29.11 28.83 16.36
C LEU A 955 29.47 30.31 16.15
N GLU A 956 30.73 30.72 16.35
CA GLU A 956 31.17 32.12 16.24
C GLU A 956 31.47 32.59 14.81
N ASN A 957 31.98 31.71 13.93
CA ASN A 957 32.43 32.10 12.58
C ASN A 957 31.52 31.59 11.44
N GLY A 958 30.53 30.75 11.74
CA GLY A 958 29.60 30.20 10.74
C GLY A 958 30.26 29.37 9.64
N ARG A 959 31.48 28.86 9.87
CA ARG A 959 32.27 28.11 8.88
C ARG A 959 32.37 26.63 9.25
N VAL A 960 32.07 25.80 8.26
CA VAL A 960 32.28 24.35 8.28
C VAL A 960 33.76 24.04 8.43
N LEU A 961 34.13 23.22 9.41
CA LEU A 961 35.54 22.88 9.67
C LEU A 961 35.73 21.37 9.80
N ARG A 962 36.41 20.78 8.80
CA ARG A 962 36.84 19.38 8.81
C ARG A 962 38.20 19.25 9.49
N LYS A 963 38.33 18.37 10.50
CA LYS A 963 39.61 18.14 11.18
C LYS A 963 39.75 16.69 11.66
N GLU A 964 40.84 16.03 11.31
CA GLU A 964 41.21 14.74 11.92
C GLU A 964 41.70 14.98 13.36
N VAL A 965 41.12 14.27 14.32
CA VAL A 965 41.33 14.45 15.77
C VAL A 965 41.25 13.12 16.50
N VAL A 966 41.96 13.02 17.63
CA VAL A 966 41.82 11.88 18.55
C VAL A 966 40.64 12.14 19.50
N ARG A 967 39.87 11.09 19.76
CA ARG A 967 38.78 11.05 20.74
C ARG A 967 38.94 9.85 21.66
N ARG A 968 38.29 9.91 22.82
CA ARG A 968 38.25 8.86 23.84
C ARG A 968 36.86 8.22 23.82
N ARG A 969 36.80 6.89 23.79
CA ARG A 969 35.58 6.10 24.02
C ARG A 969 35.32 5.94 25.52
N LYS A 970 34.10 5.56 25.91
CA LYS A 970 33.67 5.32 27.30
C LYS A 970 34.54 4.29 28.05
N ASP A 971 35.10 3.31 27.33
CA ASP A 971 36.03 2.31 27.87
C ASP A 971 37.47 2.82 28.11
N GLY A 972 37.73 4.09 27.79
CA GLY A 972 39.06 4.71 27.87
C GLY A 972 39.92 4.52 26.62
N SER A 973 39.50 3.71 25.65
CA SER A 973 40.25 3.51 24.40
C SER A 973 40.25 4.78 23.54
N LEU A 974 41.33 4.97 22.79
CA LEU A 974 41.47 6.09 21.85
C LEU A 974 41.02 5.66 20.45
N VAL A 975 40.28 6.55 19.79
CA VAL A 975 39.83 6.40 18.41
C VAL A 975 40.20 7.65 17.61
N GLU A 976 40.67 7.47 16.38
CA GLU A 976 40.93 8.57 15.46
C GLU A 976 39.71 8.81 14.59
N VAL A 977 39.25 10.07 14.57
CA VAL A 977 38.03 10.45 13.85
C VAL A 977 38.23 11.71 13.00
N SER A 978 37.58 11.77 11.85
CA SER A 978 37.40 13.00 11.10
C SER A 978 36.17 13.71 11.65
N ALA A 979 36.34 14.88 12.26
CA ALA A 979 35.25 15.68 12.82
C ALA A 979 34.84 16.82 11.87
N LEU A 980 33.54 17.02 11.68
CA LEU A 980 32.94 18.03 10.81
C LEU A 980 31.72 18.66 11.51
N GLY A 981 31.68 19.98 11.69
CA GLY A 981 30.58 20.65 12.40
C GLY A 981 29.98 21.83 11.64
N TYR A 982 28.68 22.06 11.86
CA TYR A 982 27.88 23.12 11.21
C TYR A 982 26.87 23.76 12.19
N PRO A 983 26.55 25.05 12.02
CA PRO A 983 25.56 25.76 12.86
C PRO A 983 24.11 25.43 12.44
N ILE A 984 23.20 25.40 13.41
CA ILE A 984 21.74 25.31 13.20
C ILE A 984 21.13 26.69 13.51
N ARG A 985 20.37 27.24 12.56
CA ARG A 985 19.67 28.53 12.70
C ARG A 985 18.16 28.39 12.53
N PHE A 986 17.41 29.28 13.15
CA PHE A 986 15.95 29.42 13.06
C PHE A 986 15.59 30.91 13.17
N ASP A 987 14.85 31.47 12.20
CA ASP A 987 14.60 32.92 12.05
C ASP A 987 15.87 33.77 12.28
N ASP A 988 16.93 33.46 11.52
CA ASP A 988 18.31 34.01 11.63
C ASP A 988 19.01 33.85 13.01
N LYS A 989 18.34 33.30 14.02
CA LYS A 989 18.89 33.03 15.35
C LYS A 989 19.63 31.70 15.39
N LEU A 990 20.87 31.71 15.89
CA LEU A 990 21.65 30.50 16.15
C LEU A 990 21.04 29.73 17.34
N VAL A 991 20.64 28.48 17.13
CA VAL A 991 19.99 27.63 18.14
C VAL A 991 20.84 26.42 18.57
N GLY A 992 21.92 26.12 17.84
CA GLY A 992 22.86 25.06 18.20
C GLY A 992 23.83 24.73 17.06
N ALA A 993 24.43 23.55 17.12
CA ALA A 993 25.25 22.98 16.06
C ALA A 993 25.01 21.46 15.97
N TYR A 994 25.31 20.85 14.82
CA TYR A 994 25.50 19.41 14.76
C TYR A 994 26.92 19.10 14.28
N ILE A 995 27.44 17.96 14.74
CA ILE A 995 28.81 17.52 14.52
C ILE A 995 28.79 16.05 14.11
N ILE A 996 29.49 15.74 13.01
CA ILE A 996 29.66 14.41 12.45
C ILE A 996 31.10 13.94 12.74
N TYR A 997 31.24 12.70 13.20
CA TYR A 997 32.51 12.04 13.48
C TYR A 997 32.63 10.71 12.70
N SER A 998 33.55 10.65 11.73
CA SER A 998 33.82 9.44 10.94
C SER A 998 35.05 8.69 11.47
N ASP A 999 34.95 7.38 11.75
CA ASP A 999 36.10 6.56 12.16
C ASP A 999 37.07 6.34 10.99
N VAL A 1000 38.32 6.80 11.13
CA VAL A 1000 39.36 6.65 10.09
C VAL A 1000 40.38 5.53 10.40
N THR A 1001 40.19 4.80 11.49
CA THR A 1001 41.10 3.74 11.98
C THR A 1001 41.31 2.65 10.93
N LYS A 1002 40.24 2.23 10.23
CA LYS A 1002 40.32 1.17 9.21
C LYS A 1002 41.12 1.61 7.98
N ARG A 1003 41.05 2.90 7.58
CA ARG A 1003 41.84 3.47 6.48
C ARG A 1003 43.34 3.39 6.80
N LYS A 1004 43.76 3.89 7.97
CA LYS A 1004 45.17 3.84 8.39
C LYS A 1004 45.70 2.40 8.56
N ARG A 1005 44.88 1.48 9.09
CA ARG A 1005 45.25 0.05 9.14
C ARG A 1005 45.40 -0.57 7.75
N MET A 1006 44.62 -0.13 6.75
CA MET A 1006 44.76 -0.59 5.36
C MET A 1006 46.05 -0.05 4.73
N GLU A 1007 46.36 1.24 4.92
CA GLU A 1007 47.61 1.87 4.50
C GLU A 1007 48.83 1.12 5.09
N GLU A 1008 48.76 0.69 6.35
CA GLU A 1008 49.79 -0.12 7.01
C GLU A 1008 49.80 -1.60 6.56
N SER A 1009 48.65 -2.19 6.27
CA SER A 1009 48.54 -3.56 5.73
C SER A 1009 49.13 -3.67 4.32
N ILE A 1010 48.88 -2.68 3.46
CA ILE A 1010 49.47 -2.58 2.12
C ILE A 1010 51.00 -2.50 2.21
N ARG A 1011 51.54 -1.76 3.20
CA ARG A 1011 52.97 -1.70 3.49
C ARG A 1011 53.53 -3.07 3.89
N LEU A 1012 52.81 -3.83 4.73
CA LEU A 1012 53.22 -5.17 5.17
C LEU A 1012 53.15 -6.21 4.04
N ALA A 1013 52.06 -6.24 3.27
CA ALA A 1013 51.90 -7.13 2.12
C ALA A 1013 52.95 -6.88 1.03
N ALA A 1014 53.33 -5.62 0.77
CA ALA A 1014 54.43 -5.28 -0.13
C ALA A 1014 55.80 -5.79 0.38
N GLU A 1015 55.99 -5.86 1.70
CA GLU A 1015 57.20 -6.38 2.34
C GLU A 1015 57.24 -7.91 2.38
N GLU A 1016 56.09 -8.56 2.54
CA GLU A 1016 55.92 -10.02 2.46
C GLU A 1016 56.09 -10.54 1.03
N TRP A 1017 55.40 -9.92 0.05
CA TRP A 1017 55.61 -10.21 -1.37
C TRP A 1017 57.09 -10.13 -1.76
N ARG A 1018 57.81 -9.13 -1.25
CA ARG A 1018 59.25 -8.98 -1.48
C ARG A 1018 60.04 -10.15 -0.92
N LYS A 1019 59.69 -10.68 0.26
CA LYS A 1019 60.35 -11.86 0.85
C LYS A 1019 60.09 -13.12 0.03
N THR A 1020 58.84 -13.38 -0.36
CA THR A 1020 58.45 -14.57 -1.14
C THR A 1020 59.07 -14.55 -2.54
N PHE A 1021 59.04 -13.40 -3.22
CA PHE A 1021 59.67 -13.23 -4.54
C PHE A 1021 61.19 -13.44 -4.48
N ASP A 1022 61.85 -12.95 -3.42
CA ASP A 1022 63.28 -13.14 -3.17
C ASP A 1022 63.68 -14.54 -2.69
N SER A 1023 62.74 -15.38 -2.22
CA SER A 1023 63.03 -16.73 -1.74
C SER A 1023 63.03 -17.79 -2.84
N ILE A 1024 62.49 -17.48 -4.02
CA ILE A 1024 62.46 -18.42 -5.16
C ILE A 1024 63.88 -18.62 -5.69
N SER A 1025 64.26 -19.89 -5.88
CA SER A 1025 65.61 -20.29 -6.32
C SER A 1025 65.88 -20.03 -7.80
N ASP A 1026 64.85 -20.10 -8.66
CA ASP A 1026 64.96 -19.72 -10.06
C ASP A 1026 65.15 -18.19 -10.19
N ALA A 1027 65.94 -17.76 -11.17
CA ALA A 1027 66.20 -16.35 -11.41
C ALA A 1027 65.01 -15.72 -12.14
N ILE A 1028 64.27 -14.84 -11.47
CA ILE A 1028 63.04 -14.24 -11.99
C ILE A 1028 63.22 -12.74 -12.19
N SER A 1029 62.82 -12.26 -13.37
CA SER A 1029 62.64 -10.83 -13.63
C SER A 1029 61.26 -10.53 -14.23
N ILE A 1030 60.77 -9.32 -13.98
CA ILE A 1030 59.56 -8.76 -14.60
C ILE A 1030 60.04 -7.63 -15.48
N GLN A 1031 59.63 -7.65 -16.74
CA GLN A 1031 60.15 -6.75 -17.77
C GLN A 1031 59.00 -6.04 -18.49
N SER A 1032 59.21 -4.78 -18.82
CA SER A 1032 58.32 -3.99 -19.67
C SER A 1032 58.37 -4.49 -21.11
N ARG A 1033 57.41 -4.04 -21.94
CA ARG A 1033 57.41 -4.26 -23.40
C ARG A 1033 58.66 -3.71 -24.09
N ASP A 1034 59.30 -2.70 -23.50
CA ASP A 1034 60.50 -2.06 -24.02
C ASP A 1034 61.77 -2.69 -23.44
N PHE A 1035 61.71 -3.97 -23.07
CA PHE A 1035 62.81 -4.80 -22.55
C PHE A 1035 63.45 -4.30 -21.24
N GLN A 1036 62.98 -3.20 -20.65
CA GLN A 1036 63.46 -2.69 -19.36
C GLN A 1036 62.99 -3.58 -18.21
N ILE A 1037 63.93 -3.96 -17.34
CA ILE A 1037 63.66 -4.69 -16.10
C ILE A 1037 62.91 -3.76 -15.14
N GLN A 1038 61.66 -4.11 -14.83
CA GLN A 1038 60.83 -3.42 -13.84
C GLN A 1038 61.00 -4.04 -12.44
N ARG A 1039 61.40 -5.31 -12.35
CA ARG A 1039 61.72 -5.99 -11.08
C ARG A 1039 62.62 -7.20 -11.34
N ALA A 1040 63.47 -7.54 -10.38
CA ALA A 1040 64.30 -8.75 -10.39
C ALA A 1040 64.40 -9.31 -8.96
N ASN A 1041 64.32 -10.63 -8.81
CA ASN A 1041 64.50 -11.28 -7.50
C ASN A 1041 66.00 -11.41 -7.15
N LYS A 1042 66.30 -11.72 -5.89
CA LYS A 1042 67.68 -11.99 -5.45
C LYS A 1042 68.42 -13.05 -6.27
N ALA A 1043 67.74 -14.09 -6.77
CA ALA A 1043 68.37 -15.11 -7.60
C ALA A 1043 68.85 -14.52 -8.94
N PHE A 1044 68.02 -13.75 -9.64
CA PHE A 1044 68.39 -13.04 -10.87
C PHE A 1044 69.50 -12.00 -10.62
N ALA A 1045 69.39 -11.23 -9.54
CA ALA A 1045 70.41 -10.25 -9.16
C ALA A 1045 71.79 -10.91 -8.90
N LYS A 1046 71.80 -12.08 -8.25
CA LYS A 1046 73.02 -12.89 -8.04
C LYS A 1046 73.57 -13.46 -9.34
N LEU A 1047 72.70 -13.92 -10.25
CA LEU A 1047 73.06 -14.49 -11.55
C LEU A 1047 73.88 -13.51 -12.40
N VAL A 1048 73.50 -12.23 -12.38
CA VAL A 1048 74.15 -11.16 -13.17
C VAL A 1048 75.13 -10.30 -12.37
N HIS A 1049 75.42 -10.68 -11.12
CA HIS A 1049 76.36 -10.00 -10.22
C HIS A 1049 76.07 -8.49 -9.98
N MET A 1050 74.78 -8.11 -9.93
CA MET A 1050 74.34 -6.73 -9.66
C MET A 1050 73.37 -6.68 -8.48
N SER A 1051 73.22 -5.53 -7.82
CA SER A 1051 72.15 -5.38 -6.81
C SER A 1051 70.78 -5.18 -7.49
N PRO A 1052 69.65 -5.63 -6.88
CA PRO A 1052 68.31 -5.46 -7.47
C PRO A 1052 67.97 -4.02 -7.87
N HIS A 1053 68.43 -3.02 -7.09
CA HIS A 1053 68.20 -1.60 -7.37
C HIS A 1053 68.96 -1.09 -8.60
N GLN A 1054 70.13 -1.66 -8.92
CA GLN A 1054 70.91 -1.28 -10.12
C GLN A 1054 70.36 -1.89 -11.41
N LEU A 1055 69.46 -2.88 -11.30
CA LEU A 1055 68.82 -3.56 -12.42
C LEU A 1055 67.56 -2.84 -12.90
N ILE A 1056 66.86 -2.12 -12.02
CA ILE A 1056 65.61 -1.46 -12.38
C ILE A 1056 65.86 -0.37 -13.43
N GLY A 1057 65.11 -0.43 -14.54
CA GLY A 1057 65.24 0.49 -15.68
C GLY A 1057 66.36 0.15 -16.67
N LYS A 1058 67.22 -0.84 -16.39
CA LYS A 1058 68.16 -1.36 -17.39
C LYS A 1058 67.46 -2.30 -18.37
N HIS A 1059 67.97 -2.38 -19.60
CA HIS A 1059 67.45 -3.33 -20.57
C HIS A 1059 67.96 -4.74 -20.26
N CYS A 1060 67.11 -5.76 -20.38
CA CYS A 1060 67.48 -7.13 -20.06
C CYS A 1060 68.64 -7.66 -20.91
N TYR A 1061 68.73 -7.23 -22.17
CA TYR A 1061 69.81 -7.61 -23.07
C TYR A 1061 71.15 -6.93 -22.74
N GLU A 1062 71.13 -5.72 -22.18
CA GLU A 1062 72.32 -5.02 -21.67
C GLU A 1062 72.92 -5.79 -20.47
N VAL A 1063 72.03 -6.35 -19.63
CA VAL A 1063 72.38 -7.04 -18.38
C VAL A 1063 72.78 -8.51 -18.59
N ILE A 1064 72.08 -9.24 -19.47
CA ILE A 1064 72.26 -10.71 -19.65
C ILE A 1064 73.21 -11.04 -20.82
N HIS A 1065 73.25 -10.22 -21.87
CA HIS A 1065 74.02 -10.48 -23.09
C HIS A 1065 75.12 -9.42 -23.37
N GLY A 1066 75.10 -8.27 -22.68
CA GLY A 1066 76.08 -7.19 -22.85
C GLY A 1066 75.95 -6.45 -24.18
N THR A 1067 74.78 -6.53 -24.83
CA THR A 1067 74.52 -5.97 -26.17
C THR A 1067 73.75 -4.64 -26.10
N GLU A 1068 73.74 -3.89 -27.21
CA GLU A 1068 72.92 -2.67 -27.36
C GLU A 1068 71.46 -2.97 -27.82
N GLY A 1069 71.12 -4.23 -28.08
CA GLY A 1069 69.78 -4.68 -28.48
C GLY A 1069 69.57 -6.18 -28.22
N PRO A 1070 68.32 -6.69 -28.31
CA PRO A 1070 68.01 -8.09 -28.02
C PRO A 1070 68.67 -9.06 -29.02
N PRO A 1071 69.08 -10.27 -28.59
CA PRO A 1071 69.72 -11.24 -29.47
C PRO A 1071 68.74 -11.80 -30.52
N PRO A 1072 69.22 -12.30 -31.67
CA PRO A 1072 68.36 -12.74 -32.79
C PRO A 1072 67.35 -13.85 -32.49
N SER A 1073 67.49 -14.56 -31.37
CA SER A 1073 66.61 -15.63 -30.91
C SER A 1073 66.01 -15.36 -29.50
N CYS A 1074 65.76 -14.09 -29.16
CA CYS A 1074 65.30 -13.68 -27.83
C CYS A 1074 63.89 -14.21 -27.48
N PRO A 1075 63.72 -15.02 -26.41
CA PRO A 1075 62.40 -15.55 -26.00
C PRO A 1075 61.41 -14.44 -25.58
N HIS A 1076 61.93 -13.35 -24.99
CA HIS A 1076 61.15 -12.14 -24.69
C HIS A 1076 60.42 -11.64 -25.93
N GLN A 1077 61.16 -11.42 -27.02
CA GLN A 1077 60.66 -10.82 -28.24
C GLN A 1077 59.64 -11.71 -28.94
N HIS A 1078 59.83 -13.04 -28.88
CA HIS A 1078 58.86 -14.02 -29.36
C HIS A 1078 57.57 -14.03 -28.52
N THR A 1079 57.68 -13.87 -27.20
CA THR A 1079 56.53 -13.77 -26.30
C THR A 1079 55.75 -12.48 -26.49
N LEU A 1080 56.45 -11.34 -26.71
CA LEU A 1080 55.80 -10.06 -27.04
C LEU A 1080 55.02 -10.12 -28.36
N SER A 1081 55.59 -10.75 -29.40
CA SER A 1081 54.97 -10.81 -30.72
C SER A 1081 53.82 -11.83 -30.80
N THR A 1082 53.95 -12.98 -30.13
CA THR A 1082 52.94 -14.05 -30.17
C THR A 1082 51.86 -13.95 -29.09
N LYS A 1083 52.10 -13.15 -28.03
CA LYS A 1083 51.27 -13.13 -26.80
C LYS A 1083 51.09 -14.50 -26.14
N LYS A 1084 52.02 -15.43 -26.37
CA LYS A 1084 52.04 -16.78 -25.77
C LYS A 1084 53.36 -17.04 -25.07
N SER A 1085 53.33 -17.83 -24.01
CA SER A 1085 54.54 -18.24 -23.28
C SER A 1085 55.51 -18.95 -24.22
N THR A 1086 56.78 -18.55 -24.19
CA THR A 1086 57.87 -19.14 -24.99
C THR A 1086 58.96 -19.64 -24.05
N THR A 1087 59.52 -20.82 -24.32
CA THR A 1087 60.69 -21.36 -23.58
C THR A 1087 61.79 -21.70 -24.57
N ALA A 1088 63.04 -21.36 -24.24
CA ALA A 1088 64.22 -21.72 -25.03
C ALA A 1088 65.41 -22.09 -24.12
N GLU A 1089 66.29 -22.95 -24.63
CA GLU A 1089 67.58 -23.27 -24.00
C GLU A 1089 68.74 -22.80 -24.87
N PHE A 1090 69.68 -22.05 -24.28
CA PHE A 1090 70.88 -21.58 -24.96
C PHE A 1090 72.07 -21.47 -24.01
N TYR A 1091 73.27 -21.38 -24.58
CA TYR A 1091 74.49 -21.05 -23.85
C TYR A 1091 74.68 -19.54 -23.86
N GLU A 1092 74.86 -18.93 -22.69
CA GLU A 1092 75.09 -17.49 -22.53
C GLU A 1092 76.59 -17.20 -22.35
N PRO A 1093 77.30 -16.66 -23.36
CA PRO A 1093 78.74 -16.44 -23.28
C PRO A 1093 79.17 -15.41 -22.23
N GLN A 1094 78.35 -14.39 -21.92
CA GLN A 1094 78.69 -13.37 -20.93
C GLN A 1094 78.71 -13.94 -19.51
N LEU A 1095 77.80 -14.87 -19.21
CA LEU A 1095 77.64 -15.50 -17.90
C LEU A 1095 78.35 -16.85 -17.78
N GLY A 1096 78.74 -17.47 -18.91
CA GLY A 1096 79.50 -18.72 -18.97
C GLY A 1096 78.68 -20.00 -18.66
N ILE A 1097 77.35 -19.92 -18.79
CA ILE A 1097 76.39 -20.93 -18.35
C ILE A 1097 75.36 -21.28 -19.43
N TYR A 1098 74.75 -22.47 -19.32
CA TYR A 1098 73.55 -22.83 -20.08
C TYR A 1098 72.30 -22.38 -19.32
N ILE A 1099 71.46 -21.60 -19.97
CA ILE A 1099 70.21 -21.07 -19.40
C ILE A 1099 69.02 -21.69 -20.13
N GLN A 1100 68.08 -22.24 -19.36
CA GLN A 1100 66.71 -22.47 -19.81
C GLN A 1100 65.89 -21.23 -19.42
N GLU A 1101 65.42 -20.51 -20.43
CA GLU A 1101 64.69 -19.24 -20.28
C GLU A 1101 63.22 -19.44 -20.65
N SER A 1102 62.31 -19.29 -19.70
CA SER A 1102 60.86 -19.29 -19.91
C SER A 1102 60.30 -17.89 -19.73
N THR A 1103 59.62 -17.39 -20.77
CA THR A 1103 59.05 -16.04 -20.79
C THR A 1103 57.54 -16.11 -21.01
N SER A 1104 56.76 -15.51 -20.12
CA SER A 1104 55.29 -15.52 -20.15
C SER A 1104 54.70 -14.11 -20.21
N PRO A 1105 53.63 -13.89 -20.99
CA PRO A 1105 53.00 -12.59 -21.12
C PRO A 1105 52.29 -12.14 -19.84
N ILE A 1106 52.37 -10.86 -19.52
CA ILE A 1106 51.56 -10.20 -18.48
C ILE A 1106 50.57 -9.28 -19.17
N PHE A 1107 49.28 -9.51 -18.97
CA PHE A 1107 48.21 -8.67 -19.47
C PHE A 1107 47.66 -7.75 -18.37
N ASN A 1108 47.13 -6.59 -18.75
CA ASN A 1108 46.21 -5.84 -17.90
C ASN A 1108 44.78 -6.36 -18.05
N GLU A 1109 43.83 -5.83 -17.25
CA GLU A 1109 42.40 -6.16 -17.31
C GLU A 1109 41.77 -6.03 -18.72
N LYS A 1110 42.33 -5.18 -19.58
CA LYS A 1110 41.85 -4.96 -20.96
C LYS A 1110 42.36 -6.01 -21.95
N GLY A 1111 43.09 -7.03 -21.49
CA GLY A 1111 43.76 -8.01 -22.34
C GLY A 1111 44.95 -7.45 -23.13
N GLU A 1112 45.41 -6.25 -22.77
CA GLU A 1112 46.57 -5.62 -23.41
C GLU A 1112 47.84 -6.13 -22.75
N LEU A 1113 48.81 -6.54 -23.57
CA LEU A 1113 50.11 -6.98 -23.08
C LEU A 1113 50.87 -5.77 -22.51
N ILE A 1114 51.20 -5.83 -21.22
CA ILE A 1114 51.92 -4.76 -20.48
C ILE A 1114 53.38 -5.12 -20.17
N GLY A 1115 53.75 -6.39 -20.25
CA GLY A 1115 55.11 -6.85 -20.02
C GLY A 1115 55.24 -8.37 -20.05
N THR A 1116 56.34 -8.90 -19.54
CA THR A 1116 56.60 -10.34 -19.42
C THR A 1116 57.16 -10.70 -18.04
N VAL A 1117 56.83 -11.91 -17.57
CA VAL A 1117 57.59 -12.62 -16.53
C VAL A 1117 58.66 -13.45 -17.23
N HIS A 1118 59.87 -13.39 -16.70
CA HIS A 1118 61.04 -14.15 -17.11
C HIS A 1118 61.42 -15.09 -15.98
N ILE A 1119 61.66 -16.37 -16.31
CA ILE A 1119 62.14 -17.40 -15.40
C ILE A 1119 63.36 -18.05 -16.05
N SER A 1120 64.54 -17.67 -15.58
CA SER A 1120 65.84 -18.17 -16.01
C SER A 1120 66.31 -19.26 -15.05
N ARG A 1121 66.62 -20.45 -15.58
CA ARG A 1121 67.22 -21.55 -14.81
C ARG A 1121 68.57 -21.94 -15.39
N ASP A 1122 69.60 -21.93 -14.55
CA ASP A 1122 70.91 -22.48 -14.91
C ASP A 1122 70.81 -24.02 -14.99
N VAL A 1123 71.03 -24.57 -16.18
CA VAL A 1123 71.01 -26.01 -16.47
C VAL A 1123 72.41 -26.55 -16.81
N THR A 1124 73.47 -25.78 -16.53
CA THR A 1124 74.86 -26.11 -16.87
C THR A 1124 75.32 -27.44 -16.26
N GLU A 1125 75.02 -27.67 -14.99
CA GLU A 1125 75.41 -28.91 -14.33
C GLU A 1125 74.62 -30.11 -14.87
N GLN A 1126 73.32 -29.94 -15.12
CA GLN A 1126 72.48 -30.98 -15.73
C GLN A 1126 72.93 -31.33 -17.16
N LYS A 1127 73.33 -30.34 -17.98
CA LYS A 1127 73.95 -30.55 -19.30
C LYS A 1127 75.25 -31.35 -19.18
N ARG A 1128 76.18 -30.92 -18.31
CA ARG A 1128 77.47 -31.60 -18.09
C ARG A 1128 77.30 -33.02 -17.52
N GLN A 1129 76.29 -33.26 -16.69
CA GLN A 1129 75.96 -34.60 -16.18
C GLN A 1129 75.37 -35.49 -17.28
N ASN A 1130 74.45 -35.00 -18.11
CA ASN A 1130 73.89 -35.74 -19.25
C ASN A 1130 74.98 -36.10 -20.29
N GLU A 1131 75.89 -35.18 -20.62
CA GLU A 1131 77.01 -35.45 -21.52
C GLU A 1131 77.97 -36.51 -20.94
N ARG A 1132 78.27 -36.45 -19.63
CA ARG A 1132 79.05 -37.49 -18.93
C ARG A 1132 78.34 -38.83 -18.90
N LEU A 1133 77.03 -38.86 -18.68
CA LEU A 1133 76.22 -40.08 -18.71
C LEU A 1133 76.23 -40.72 -20.09
N MET A 1134 75.98 -39.97 -21.16
CA MET A 1134 76.05 -40.48 -22.53
C MET A 1134 77.44 -41.01 -22.91
N LEU A 1135 78.52 -40.39 -22.41
CA LEU A 1135 79.87 -40.89 -22.60
C LEU A 1135 80.13 -42.18 -21.80
N THR A 1136 79.59 -42.26 -20.58
CA THR A 1136 79.74 -43.43 -19.68
C THR A 1136 78.95 -44.63 -20.21
N ASP A 1137 77.72 -44.44 -20.68
CA ASP A 1137 76.91 -45.49 -21.32
C ASP A 1137 77.60 -46.04 -22.57
N ARG A 1138 78.13 -45.17 -23.45
CA ARG A 1138 78.89 -45.61 -24.63
C ARG A 1138 80.12 -46.45 -24.24
N LEU A 1139 80.85 -46.05 -23.21
CA LEU A 1139 82.00 -46.81 -22.71
C LEU A 1139 81.59 -48.12 -22.03
N ALA A 1140 80.44 -48.16 -21.34
CA ALA A 1140 79.89 -49.36 -20.73
C ALA A 1140 79.45 -50.39 -21.79
N SER A 1141 78.70 -49.98 -22.82
CA SER A 1141 78.31 -50.86 -23.93
C SER A 1141 79.52 -51.39 -24.72
N ILE A 1142 80.56 -50.56 -24.93
CA ILE A 1142 81.82 -51.01 -25.53
C ILE A 1142 82.53 -52.03 -24.61
N GLY A 1143 82.47 -51.82 -23.29
CA GLY A 1143 83.05 -52.72 -22.29
C GLY A 1143 82.37 -54.09 -22.22
N GLU A 1144 81.04 -54.14 -22.30
CA GLU A 1144 80.28 -55.40 -22.34
C GLU A 1144 80.54 -56.17 -23.64
N LEU A 1145 80.50 -55.49 -24.80
CA LEU A 1145 80.83 -56.11 -26.09
C LEU A 1145 82.27 -56.66 -26.09
N ALA A 1146 83.24 -55.86 -25.68
CA ALA A 1146 84.65 -56.30 -25.59
C ALA A 1146 84.84 -57.49 -24.64
N ALA A 1147 84.06 -57.58 -23.55
CA ALA A 1147 84.11 -58.71 -22.63
C ALA A 1147 83.52 -59.99 -23.22
N GLY A 1148 82.38 -59.89 -23.94
CA GLY A 1148 81.77 -61.01 -24.67
C GLY A 1148 82.70 -61.56 -25.75
N THR A 1149 83.17 -60.70 -26.66
CA THR A 1149 84.08 -61.10 -27.76
C THR A 1149 85.39 -61.67 -27.22
N ALA A 1150 85.94 -61.11 -26.14
CA ALA A 1150 87.14 -61.64 -25.51
C ALA A 1150 86.94 -63.04 -24.91
N HIS A 1151 85.77 -63.33 -24.32
CA HIS A 1151 85.46 -64.67 -23.83
C HIS A 1151 85.36 -65.69 -24.98
N GLU A 1152 84.65 -65.33 -26.05
CA GLU A 1152 84.50 -66.19 -27.24
C GLU A 1152 85.82 -66.47 -27.95
N LEU A 1153 86.75 -65.49 -28.00
CA LEU A 1153 88.07 -65.68 -28.61
C LEU A 1153 89.07 -66.42 -27.69
N ASN A 1154 88.97 -66.25 -26.37
CA ASN A 1154 89.88 -66.91 -25.43
C ASN A 1154 89.65 -68.43 -25.35
N ASN A 1155 88.42 -68.93 -25.55
CA ASN A 1155 88.12 -70.35 -25.50
C ASN A 1155 88.83 -71.19 -26.60
N PRO A 1156 88.75 -70.84 -27.90
CA PRO A 1156 89.51 -71.52 -28.94
C PRO A 1156 91.01 -71.26 -28.79
N LEU A 1157 91.45 -70.05 -28.43
CA LEU A 1157 92.88 -69.77 -28.21
C LEU A 1157 93.47 -70.62 -27.08
N THR A 1158 92.79 -70.74 -25.94
CA THR A 1158 93.22 -71.61 -24.83
C THR A 1158 93.29 -73.08 -25.28
N SER A 1159 92.35 -73.50 -26.13
CA SER A 1159 92.35 -74.85 -26.70
C SER A 1159 93.52 -75.06 -27.67
N VAL A 1160 93.80 -74.10 -28.56
CA VAL A 1160 94.95 -74.13 -29.49
C VAL A 1160 96.28 -74.12 -28.73
N ILE A 1161 96.43 -73.27 -27.71
CA ILE A 1161 97.61 -73.22 -26.81
C ILE A 1161 97.79 -74.56 -26.09
N GLY A 1162 96.71 -75.11 -25.49
CA GLY A 1162 96.76 -76.39 -24.77
C GLY A 1162 97.09 -77.58 -25.68
N PHE A 1163 96.43 -77.70 -26.83
CA PHE A 1163 96.68 -78.81 -27.76
C PHE A 1163 98.03 -78.69 -28.45
N SER A 1164 98.49 -77.51 -28.85
CA SER A 1164 99.85 -77.35 -29.41
C SER A 1164 100.91 -77.73 -28.38
N GLN A 1165 100.76 -77.34 -27.11
CA GLN A 1165 101.67 -77.75 -26.04
C GLN A 1165 101.67 -79.27 -25.80
N LEU A 1166 100.48 -79.89 -25.70
CA LEU A 1166 100.36 -81.35 -25.52
C LEU A 1166 100.83 -82.17 -26.73
N LEU A 1167 100.79 -81.61 -27.94
CA LEU A 1167 101.34 -82.25 -29.13
C LEU A 1167 102.87 -82.11 -29.18
N MET A 1168 103.43 -80.98 -28.75
CA MET A 1168 104.89 -80.79 -28.63
C MET A 1168 105.53 -81.72 -27.59
N GLU A 1169 104.80 -82.13 -26.54
CA GLU A 1169 105.28 -83.13 -25.56
C GLU A 1169 105.30 -84.58 -26.10
N LYS A 1170 104.77 -84.83 -27.31
CA LYS A 1170 104.83 -86.14 -27.95
C LYS A 1170 106.07 -86.31 -28.81
N ASP A 1171 106.35 -87.57 -29.14
CA ASP A 1171 107.33 -87.93 -30.15
C ASP A 1171 106.72 -87.67 -31.53
N ILE A 1172 107.07 -86.50 -32.08
CA ILE A 1172 106.59 -85.97 -33.37
C ILE A 1172 107.81 -85.47 -34.19
N PRO A 1173 107.74 -85.54 -35.53
CA PRO A 1173 108.76 -84.98 -36.43
C PRO A 1173 109.10 -83.51 -36.15
N ASP A 1174 110.36 -83.14 -36.36
CA ASP A 1174 110.89 -81.82 -35.99
C ASP A 1174 110.28 -80.66 -36.80
N ASP A 1175 109.91 -80.89 -38.06
CA ASP A 1175 109.18 -79.93 -38.90
C ASP A 1175 107.80 -79.59 -38.31
N ILE A 1176 107.04 -80.61 -37.90
CA ILE A 1176 105.75 -80.45 -37.22
C ILE A 1176 105.95 -79.79 -35.83
N ARG A 1177 107.07 -80.07 -35.15
CA ARG A 1177 107.42 -79.47 -33.85
C ARG A 1177 107.70 -77.98 -33.98
N GLU A 1178 108.39 -77.52 -35.03
CA GLU A 1178 108.60 -76.10 -35.31
C GLU A 1178 107.27 -75.39 -35.61
N ASP A 1179 106.42 -75.95 -36.47
CA ASP A 1179 105.10 -75.41 -36.78
C ASP A 1179 104.21 -75.26 -35.53
N LEU A 1180 104.17 -76.28 -34.67
CA LEU A 1180 103.42 -76.24 -33.41
C LEU A 1180 103.99 -75.21 -32.41
N THR A 1181 105.30 -75.02 -32.39
CA THR A 1181 105.95 -73.99 -31.55
C THR A 1181 105.55 -72.60 -32.02
N LEU A 1182 105.52 -72.36 -33.33
CA LEU A 1182 105.06 -71.09 -33.92
C LEU A 1182 103.59 -70.84 -33.59
N ILE A 1183 102.71 -71.82 -33.82
CA ILE A 1183 101.27 -71.76 -33.49
C ILE A 1183 101.05 -71.43 -32.01
N TYR A 1184 101.77 -72.09 -31.10
CA TYR A 1184 101.70 -71.82 -29.67
C TYR A 1184 102.07 -70.38 -29.34
N SER A 1185 103.17 -69.88 -29.90
CA SER A 1185 103.70 -68.54 -29.62
C SER A 1185 102.76 -67.42 -30.11
N GLU A 1186 102.20 -67.55 -31.32
CA GLU A 1186 101.26 -66.55 -31.85
C GLU A 1186 99.88 -66.65 -31.20
N ALA A 1187 99.42 -67.84 -30.82
CA ALA A 1187 98.19 -67.99 -30.03
C ALA A 1187 98.33 -67.36 -28.63
N GLN A 1188 99.49 -67.52 -27.97
CA GLN A 1188 99.79 -66.81 -26.73
C GLN A 1188 99.85 -65.29 -26.93
N ARG A 1189 100.45 -64.80 -28.02
CA ARG A 1189 100.47 -63.36 -28.34
C ARG A 1189 99.05 -62.82 -28.55
N ALA A 1190 98.20 -63.52 -29.29
CA ALA A 1190 96.80 -63.14 -29.50
C ALA A 1190 96.01 -63.08 -28.17
N ALA A 1191 96.17 -64.08 -27.30
CA ALA A 1191 95.57 -64.08 -25.96
C ALA A 1191 96.08 -62.90 -25.10
N GLY A 1192 97.35 -62.54 -25.23
CA GLY A 1192 97.94 -61.36 -24.58
C GLY A 1192 97.31 -60.03 -25.03
N VAL A 1193 97.06 -59.86 -26.33
CA VAL A 1193 96.37 -58.67 -26.87
C VAL A 1193 94.93 -58.58 -26.35
N ILE A 1194 94.18 -59.68 -26.36
CA ILE A 1194 92.81 -59.73 -25.85
C ILE A 1194 92.75 -59.40 -24.35
N LYS A 1195 93.71 -59.90 -23.57
CA LYS A 1195 93.83 -59.59 -22.13
C LYS A 1195 94.08 -58.11 -21.86
N ASN A 1196 94.87 -57.44 -22.70
CA ASN A 1196 95.11 -55.99 -22.59
C ASN A 1196 93.86 -55.17 -22.98
N LEU A 1197 93.11 -55.60 -24.01
CA LEU A 1197 91.84 -54.97 -24.40
C LEU A 1197 90.81 -55.01 -23.25
N LEU A 1198 90.67 -56.19 -22.62
CA LEU A 1198 89.86 -56.38 -21.41
C LEU A 1198 90.30 -55.50 -20.23
N ALA A 1199 91.62 -55.33 -20.03
CA ALA A 1199 92.16 -54.51 -18.95
C ALA A 1199 91.91 -53.01 -19.16
N PHE A 1200 91.87 -52.54 -20.41
CA PHE A 1200 91.46 -51.19 -20.76
C PHE A 1200 89.98 -50.96 -20.43
N ALA A 1201 89.10 -51.86 -20.89
CA ALA A 1201 87.66 -51.79 -20.64
C ALA A 1201 87.30 -51.82 -19.13
N ARG A 1202 88.01 -52.63 -18.32
CA ARG A 1202 87.72 -52.79 -16.88
C ARG A 1202 88.24 -51.67 -15.98
N LYS A 1203 89.10 -50.76 -16.45
CA LYS A 1203 89.73 -49.74 -15.59
C LYS A 1203 88.84 -48.54 -15.22
N HIS A 1204 87.62 -48.45 -15.74
CA HIS A 1204 86.73 -47.29 -15.56
C HIS A 1204 85.33 -47.63 -14.99
N THR A 1205 85.16 -48.76 -14.33
CA THR A 1205 83.92 -49.04 -13.55
C THR A 1205 83.84 -48.09 -12.34
N PRO A 1206 82.86 -47.18 -12.25
CA PRO A 1206 82.79 -46.24 -11.13
C PRO A 1206 82.31 -46.95 -9.85
N VAL A 1207 83.05 -46.80 -8.76
CA VAL A 1207 82.65 -47.29 -7.44
C VAL A 1207 81.44 -46.49 -6.96
N LYS A 1208 80.29 -47.16 -6.76
CA LYS A 1208 79.09 -46.55 -6.15
C LYS A 1208 79.38 -46.17 -4.69
N GLN A 1209 79.84 -44.95 -4.44
CA GLN A 1209 80.03 -44.45 -3.09
C GLN A 1209 78.69 -43.97 -2.52
N ARG A 1210 78.23 -44.63 -1.45
CA ARG A 1210 76.93 -44.39 -0.81
C ARG A 1210 77.09 -43.32 0.28
N ASN A 1211 76.95 -42.04 -0.08
CA ASN A 1211 76.98 -40.95 0.89
C ASN A 1211 75.57 -40.50 1.29
N GLN A 1212 75.34 -40.47 2.61
CA GLN A 1212 74.16 -39.90 3.25
C GLN A 1212 74.27 -38.36 3.25
N ILE A 1213 73.15 -37.65 3.12
CA ILE A 1213 73.05 -36.25 3.49
C ILE A 1213 71.75 -36.06 4.28
N ASN A 1214 71.88 -35.99 5.61
CA ASN A 1214 71.00 -35.20 6.46
C ASN A 1214 71.69 -33.85 6.67
N ASN A 1215 71.01 -32.75 6.34
CA ASN A 1215 70.92 -31.49 7.10
C ASN A 1215 70.07 -30.47 6.33
#